data_AF-A0A330MFT3-F1
#
_entry.id   AF-A0A330MFT3-F1
#
_cell.length_a   1.000
_cell.length_b   1.000
_cell.length_c   1.000
_cell.angle_alpha   90.00
_cell.angle_beta   90.00
_cell.angle_gamma   90.00
#
_symmetry.space_group_name_H-M   'P 1'
#
loop_
_entity.id
_entity.type
_entity.pdbx_description
1 polymer ?
#
loop_
_entity_poly.entity_id
_entity_poly.type
_entity_poly.pdbx_seq_one_letter_code
_entity_poly.pdbx_strand_id
1 'polypeptide(L)'
;MKIILLIFILFVSSLVGQDKNTEILWDTYGVPHIYANDESSLYKAFGWAQMHNHADLILRLYGESRGRSAEYWGTKLEQDKMLHLLNFPELGKTEYNQLNGNLKNIVDSFVSGMNAYAQQNPDRIAEELKVVLPVKPDDILAHLLRTLYYDFLISPEIGKGKSWSPGSNAWAVGPKLTVSGNSILLANPHMPWLDEMASYRFMEAQLNRGDNMQYGVALIGVPILGIAFNHNLGWTHTVNPLDNVDLYDIKVKDGKYILDGTSHDFDISEITIKSRDKNGEISEEKIERKVSKHGVIISEKGDNALALRYPYMTDPPQMVKQWYDMGQAKNFDEFEAALKQNALPLFNVIYVDKDKNIFYSFAGNVPQKKGDWADWKNEVSGAESDLIWDSYHSYSELPKLKNPKSGWLQNANDGPYFATYPQEIKASDYDEDISESKIRFRPQQSIQLISEAKDLTLEKFIGLKNSTSCLFFFRIKDELEAMKKLTTDPATLEGLNALTSWNGNFDADNMQAAFFIGYFISPFINYSNFWEIDWSADAPLSTPDGIKDPEKKLKILKGFTEYFKKRYGSLEIPYGDLYRIKIGEREIPANGGIGSFGVFRTLDFQPGEDGKSYAYMGDGYVCATEFGEEPTAKVLMTFGNASQKGSKHIGDQLDLFAKKEMRDALLTKEDVEANLEERETIK
;
A
#
# COMPACT_ATOMS: atom_id res chain seq x y z
N MET A 1 -42.74 53.27 54.00
CA MET A 1 -41.42 52.73 54.37
C MET A 1 -41.24 51.44 53.57
N LYS A 2 -40.31 51.44 52.60
CA LYS A 2 -40.19 50.42 51.55
C LYS A 2 -39.53 49.15 52.10
N ILE A 3 -40.17 48.00 51.88
CA ILE A 3 -39.57 46.67 52.05
C ILE A 3 -38.94 46.32 50.70
N ILE A 4 -37.62 46.16 50.67
CA ILE A 4 -36.85 45.75 49.49
C ILE A 4 -36.77 44.23 49.50
N LEU A 5 -37.38 43.62 48.48
CA LEU A 5 -37.28 42.19 48.18
C LEU A 5 -36.03 41.97 47.30
N LEU A 6 -34.98 41.37 47.84
CA LEU A 6 -33.81 40.93 47.06
C LEU A 6 -34.09 39.54 46.48
N ILE A 7 -34.24 39.47 45.17
CA ILE A 7 -34.27 38.22 44.40
C ILE A 7 -32.81 37.84 44.10
N PHE A 8 -32.32 36.75 44.68
CA PHE A 8 -31.05 36.13 44.28
C PHE A 8 -31.31 35.25 43.05
N ILE A 9 -30.85 35.71 41.89
CA ILE A 9 -30.76 34.89 40.68
C ILE A 9 -29.48 34.05 40.80
N LEU A 10 -29.63 32.76 41.09
CA LEU A 10 -28.57 31.76 40.98
C LEU A 10 -28.29 31.53 39.48
N PHE A 11 -27.27 32.20 38.96
CA PHE A 11 -26.59 31.75 37.75
C PHE A 11 -25.84 30.46 38.10
N VAL A 12 -26.43 29.31 37.79
CA VAL A 12 -25.68 28.06 37.67
C VAL A 12 -24.94 28.15 36.34
N SER A 13 -23.75 28.74 36.37
CA SER A 13 -22.78 28.48 35.31
C SER A 13 -22.38 27.02 35.45
N SER A 14 -22.88 26.17 34.57
CA SER A 14 -22.28 24.87 34.31
C SER A 14 -20.87 25.11 33.77
N LEU A 15 -19.90 25.18 34.69
CA LEU A 15 -18.50 24.95 34.40
C LEU A 15 -18.38 23.48 33.98
N VAL A 16 -18.62 23.23 32.69
CA VAL A 16 -18.08 22.07 32.00
C VAL A 16 -16.57 22.11 32.25
N GLY A 17 -16.04 21.06 32.86
CA GLY A 17 -14.61 20.94 33.14
C GLY A 17 -13.83 21.22 31.86
N GLN A 18 -12.98 22.23 31.91
CA GLN A 18 -12.07 22.57 30.83
C GLN A 18 -11.04 21.44 30.77
N ASP A 19 -11.11 20.57 29.76
CA ASP A 19 -10.17 19.46 29.60
C ASP A 19 -8.78 20.04 29.30
N LYS A 20 -7.87 19.92 30.27
CA LYS A 20 -6.53 20.53 30.22
C LYS A 20 -5.45 19.55 29.72
N ASN A 21 -5.81 18.38 29.20
CA ASN A 21 -4.90 17.23 29.17
C ASN A 21 -4.61 16.64 27.77
N THR A 22 -5.18 17.16 26.69
CA THR A 22 -4.87 16.63 25.34
C THR A 22 -3.67 17.35 24.73
N GLU A 23 -2.62 16.59 24.42
CA GLU A 23 -1.38 17.12 23.86
C GLU A 23 -0.83 16.26 22.72
N ILE A 24 -0.15 16.93 21.81
CA ILE A 24 0.66 16.30 20.75
C ILE A 24 2.11 16.64 21.07
N LEU A 25 2.92 15.59 21.25
CA LEU A 25 4.36 15.71 21.38
C LEU A 25 4.98 15.29 20.05
N TRP A 26 5.63 16.23 19.36
CA TRP A 26 6.30 15.97 18.09
C TRP A 26 7.75 15.59 18.36
N ASP A 27 8.19 14.43 17.85
CA ASP A 27 9.59 14.03 17.94
C ASP A 27 10.46 14.71 16.86
N THR A 28 11.76 14.48 16.90
CA THR A 28 12.73 15.05 15.93
C THR A 28 12.57 14.57 14.49
N TYR A 29 11.67 13.62 14.22
CA TYR A 29 11.32 13.11 12.88
C TYR A 29 9.92 13.54 12.44
N GLY A 30 9.27 14.43 13.21
CA GLY A 30 7.93 14.91 12.92
C GLY A 30 6.85 13.85 13.14
N VAL A 31 7.10 12.85 13.98
CA VAL A 31 6.09 11.86 14.41
C VAL A 31 5.27 12.45 15.56
N PRO A 32 3.94 12.55 15.44
CA PRO A 32 3.09 12.99 16.54
C PRO A 32 2.83 11.83 17.51
N HIS A 33 3.14 12.08 18.78
CA HIS A 33 2.77 11.25 19.91
C HIS A 33 1.63 11.93 20.65
N ILE A 34 0.42 11.42 20.44
CA ILE A 34 -0.82 12.05 20.89
C ILE A 34 -1.25 11.43 22.22
N TYR A 35 -1.47 12.27 23.22
CA TYR A 35 -1.94 11.85 24.55
C TYR A 35 -3.30 12.47 24.81
N ALA A 36 -4.29 11.64 25.09
CA ALA A 36 -5.64 12.05 25.42
C ALA A 36 -6.28 11.11 26.45
N ASN A 37 -7.32 11.57 27.15
CA ASN A 37 -8.05 10.74 28.12
C ASN A 37 -9.29 10.06 27.51
N ASP A 38 -9.75 10.52 26.35
CA ASP A 38 -10.93 10.03 25.66
C ASP A 38 -10.72 9.97 24.15
N GLU A 39 -11.59 9.25 23.44
CA GLU A 39 -11.48 9.03 22.00
C GLU A 39 -11.71 10.29 21.17
N SER A 40 -12.68 11.12 21.55
CA SER A 40 -12.99 12.33 20.79
C SER A 40 -11.79 13.28 20.81
N SER A 41 -11.19 13.49 21.97
CA SER A 41 -9.97 14.27 22.11
C SER A 41 -8.79 13.68 21.32
N LEU A 42 -8.58 12.35 21.41
CA LEU A 42 -7.51 11.65 20.70
C LEU A 42 -7.61 11.86 19.19
N TYR A 43 -8.78 11.56 18.61
CA TYR A 43 -8.94 11.62 17.16
C TYR A 43 -9.07 13.05 16.65
N LYS A 44 -9.57 14.00 17.44
CA LYS A 44 -9.46 15.43 17.14
C LYS A 44 -8.00 15.87 17.04
N ALA A 45 -7.17 15.50 18.00
CA ALA A 45 -5.74 15.79 17.94
C ALA A 45 -5.06 15.06 16.78
N PHE A 46 -5.51 13.85 16.41
CA PHE A 46 -4.96 13.15 15.25
C PHE A 46 -5.30 13.84 13.93
N GLY A 47 -6.54 14.31 13.75
CA GLY A 47 -6.92 15.09 12.58
C GLY A 47 -6.16 16.41 12.48
N TRP A 48 -5.91 17.05 13.62
CA TRP A 48 -5.03 18.22 13.70
C TRP A 48 -3.60 17.89 13.26
N ALA A 49 -3.02 16.81 13.80
CA ALA A 49 -1.65 16.38 13.48
C ALA A 49 -1.48 16.02 12.00
N GLN A 50 -2.45 15.34 11.41
CA GLN A 50 -2.41 15.03 9.98
C GLN A 50 -2.40 16.31 9.12
N MET A 51 -3.20 17.33 9.49
CA MET A 51 -3.15 18.62 8.79
C MET A 51 -1.83 19.37 9.05
N HIS A 52 -1.25 19.28 10.24
CA HIS A 52 0.07 19.86 10.52
C HIS A 52 1.10 19.38 9.48
N ASN A 53 1.21 18.07 9.27
CA ASN A 53 2.22 17.50 8.38
C ASN A 53 1.83 17.46 6.90
N HIS A 54 0.52 17.43 6.59
CA HIS A 54 0.02 17.07 5.27
C HIS A 54 -1.22 17.86 4.79
N ALA A 55 -1.50 19.06 5.32
CA ALA A 55 -2.73 19.80 4.97
C ALA A 55 -2.98 19.91 3.46
N ASP A 56 -1.98 20.35 2.70
CA ASP A 56 -2.13 20.49 1.25
C ASP A 56 -2.40 19.15 0.55
N LEU A 57 -1.70 18.10 0.97
CA LEU A 57 -1.90 16.76 0.43
C LEU A 57 -3.30 16.24 0.74
N ILE A 58 -3.77 16.36 1.98
CA ILE A 58 -5.09 15.90 2.41
C ILE A 58 -6.20 16.63 1.67
N LEU A 59 -6.14 17.96 1.56
CA LEU A 59 -7.16 18.73 0.85
C LEU A 59 -7.18 18.37 -0.63
N ARG A 60 -6.02 18.16 -1.26
CA ARG A 60 -5.96 17.64 -2.64
C ARG A 60 -6.62 16.26 -2.74
N LEU A 61 -6.25 15.30 -1.88
CA LEU A 61 -6.80 13.95 -1.87
C LEU A 61 -8.32 13.92 -1.67
N TYR A 62 -8.85 14.76 -0.78
CA TYR A 62 -10.29 14.86 -0.55
C TYR A 62 -11.01 15.55 -1.71
N GLY A 63 -10.45 16.62 -2.29
CA GLY A 63 -11.04 17.25 -3.47
C GLY A 63 -11.09 16.31 -4.68
N GLU A 64 -10.04 15.49 -4.86
CA GLU A 64 -10.03 14.41 -5.85
C GLU A 64 -11.05 13.31 -5.52
N SER A 65 -11.17 12.91 -4.25
CA SER A 65 -12.11 11.85 -3.82
C SER A 65 -13.59 12.29 -3.88
N ARG A 66 -13.85 13.60 -3.85
CA ARG A 66 -15.16 14.18 -4.19
C ARG A 66 -15.49 14.07 -5.68
N GLY A 67 -14.54 13.68 -6.53
CA GLY A 67 -14.68 13.71 -7.99
C GLY A 67 -14.87 15.13 -8.51
N ARG A 68 -14.11 16.09 -8.00
CA ARG A 68 -14.24 17.53 -8.32
C ARG A 68 -12.91 18.19 -8.69
N SER A 69 -11.90 17.40 -9.05
CA SER A 69 -10.59 17.92 -9.48
C SER A 69 -10.71 18.85 -10.69
N ALA A 70 -11.59 18.53 -11.62
CA ALA A 70 -11.86 19.30 -12.83
C ALA A 70 -12.56 20.61 -12.49
N GLU A 71 -13.46 20.61 -11.50
CA GLU A 71 -14.14 21.82 -11.04
C GLU A 71 -13.21 22.74 -10.24
N TYR A 72 -12.43 22.16 -9.33
CA TYR A 72 -11.57 22.90 -8.43
C TYR A 72 -10.32 23.44 -9.13
N TRP A 73 -9.67 22.60 -9.93
CA TRP A 73 -8.34 22.88 -10.47
C TRP A 73 -8.23 22.74 -11.99
N GLY A 74 -9.31 22.39 -12.70
CA GLY A 74 -9.27 22.20 -14.16
C GLY A 74 -8.46 20.99 -14.60
N THR A 75 -8.30 19.98 -13.73
CA THR A 75 -7.47 18.79 -13.98
C THR A 75 -8.29 17.49 -13.81
N LYS A 76 -7.77 16.36 -14.30
CA LYS A 76 -8.26 15.01 -13.98
C LYS A 76 -9.76 14.76 -14.28
N LEU A 77 -10.33 15.39 -15.32
CA LEU A 77 -11.73 15.22 -15.73
C LEU A 77 -12.15 13.74 -15.90
N GLU A 78 -11.31 12.92 -16.53
CA GLU A 78 -11.62 11.50 -16.72
C GLU A 78 -11.65 10.71 -15.40
N GLN A 79 -10.82 11.09 -14.43
CA GLN A 79 -10.86 10.49 -13.09
C GLN A 79 -12.15 10.89 -12.37
N ASP A 80 -12.53 12.18 -12.40
CA ASP A 80 -13.77 12.64 -11.80
C ASP A 80 -14.97 11.89 -12.39
N LYS A 81 -15.05 11.79 -13.73
CA LYS A 81 -16.09 11.01 -14.43
C LYS A 81 -16.13 9.56 -13.92
N MET A 82 -14.99 8.90 -13.80
CA MET A 82 -14.92 7.52 -13.33
C MET A 82 -15.38 7.38 -11.88
N LEU A 83 -14.95 8.25 -10.96
CA LEU A 83 -15.37 8.19 -9.55
C LEU A 83 -16.88 8.40 -9.39
N HIS A 84 -17.47 9.27 -10.21
CA HIS A 84 -18.91 9.50 -10.28
C HIS A 84 -19.66 8.32 -10.91
N LEU A 85 -19.14 7.70 -11.98
CA LEU A 85 -19.68 6.47 -12.54
C LEU A 85 -19.67 5.34 -11.50
N LEU A 86 -18.59 5.21 -10.73
CA LEU A 86 -18.48 4.27 -9.61
C LEU A 86 -19.37 4.66 -8.41
N ASN A 87 -19.93 5.87 -8.39
CA ASN A 87 -20.78 6.43 -7.34
C ASN A 87 -20.07 6.67 -6.00
N PHE A 88 -18.73 6.73 -5.97
CA PHE A 88 -17.95 6.79 -4.73
C PHE A 88 -18.25 8.02 -3.85
N PRO A 89 -18.45 9.23 -4.39
CA PRO A 89 -18.82 10.38 -3.56
C PRO A 89 -20.14 10.20 -2.80
N GLU A 90 -21.16 9.60 -3.43
CA GLU A 90 -22.45 9.35 -2.76
C GLU A 90 -22.40 8.13 -1.83
N LEU A 91 -21.59 7.13 -2.18
CA LEU A 91 -21.36 5.97 -1.33
C LEU A 91 -20.63 6.37 -0.03
N GLY A 92 -19.67 7.29 -0.08
CA GLY A 92 -19.02 7.82 1.13
C GLY A 92 -20.00 8.49 2.10
N LYS A 93 -20.99 9.23 1.57
CA LYS A 93 -22.09 9.78 2.39
C LYS A 93 -22.97 8.69 2.97
N THR A 94 -23.26 7.65 2.17
CA THR A 94 -24.07 6.51 2.59
C THR A 94 -23.41 5.77 3.75
N GLU A 95 -22.12 5.45 3.64
CA GLU A 95 -21.35 4.83 4.72
C GLU A 95 -21.35 5.69 5.99
N TYR A 96 -21.06 6.99 5.85
CA TYR A 96 -21.05 7.90 7.01
C TYR A 96 -22.40 7.94 7.74
N ASN A 97 -23.51 7.88 7.00
CA ASN A 97 -24.86 7.85 7.57
C ASN A 97 -25.18 6.53 8.28
N GLN A 98 -24.50 5.44 7.92
CA GLN A 98 -24.64 4.13 8.57
C GLN A 98 -23.74 3.99 9.81
N LEU A 99 -22.66 4.77 9.91
CA LEU A 99 -21.85 4.84 11.12
C LEU A 99 -22.70 5.26 12.32
N ASN A 100 -22.50 4.57 13.44
CA ASN A 100 -23.22 4.81 14.68
C ASN A 100 -22.27 4.73 15.89
N GLY A 101 -22.75 5.24 17.03
CA GLY A 101 -22.03 5.20 18.30
C GLY A 101 -20.61 5.76 18.21
N ASN A 102 -19.65 4.99 18.71
CA ASN A 102 -18.27 5.42 18.85
C ASN A 102 -17.59 5.73 17.50
N LEU A 103 -17.79 4.90 16.48
CA LEU A 103 -17.13 5.09 15.17
C LEU A 103 -17.54 6.40 14.51
N LYS A 104 -18.81 6.78 14.62
CA LYS A 104 -19.28 8.08 14.11
C LYS A 104 -18.58 9.23 14.84
N ASN A 105 -18.48 9.15 16.16
CA ASN A 105 -17.77 10.14 16.96
C ASN A 105 -16.29 10.25 16.61
N ILE A 106 -15.61 9.13 16.31
CA ILE A 106 -14.21 9.12 15.87
C ILE A 106 -14.05 9.94 14.59
N VAL A 107 -14.87 9.65 13.57
CA VAL A 107 -14.82 10.35 12.28
C VAL A 107 -15.15 11.84 12.46
N ASP A 108 -16.21 12.17 13.21
CA ASP A 108 -16.61 13.55 13.46
C ASP A 108 -15.52 14.33 14.22
N SER A 109 -14.89 13.71 15.21
CA SER A 109 -13.85 14.34 16.02
C SER A 109 -12.59 14.59 15.19
N PHE A 110 -12.19 13.62 14.36
CA PHE A 110 -11.07 13.75 13.44
C PHE A 110 -11.26 14.90 12.44
N VAL A 111 -12.43 15.00 11.80
CA VAL A 111 -12.77 16.12 10.91
C VAL A 111 -12.82 17.45 11.66
N SER A 112 -13.33 17.46 12.89
CA SER A 112 -13.30 18.65 13.73
C SER A 112 -11.86 19.14 13.97
N GLY A 113 -10.93 18.22 14.25
CA GLY A 113 -9.51 18.51 14.39
C GLY A 113 -8.88 19.10 13.14
N MET A 114 -9.16 18.50 11.98
CA MET A 114 -8.66 18.99 10.68
C MET A 114 -9.13 20.42 10.38
N ASN A 115 -10.43 20.67 10.55
CA ASN A 115 -11.01 21.98 10.32
C ASN A 115 -10.53 23.02 11.33
N ALA A 116 -10.32 22.62 12.59
CA ALA A 116 -9.73 23.49 13.61
C ALA A 116 -8.31 23.91 13.25
N TYR A 117 -7.48 22.99 12.75
CA TYR A 117 -6.14 23.32 12.25
C TYR A 117 -6.22 24.30 11.08
N ALA A 118 -7.07 24.02 10.09
CA ALA A 118 -7.22 24.87 8.91
C ALA A 118 -7.69 26.30 9.25
N GLN A 119 -8.57 26.43 10.25
CA GLN A 119 -9.02 27.73 10.73
C GLN A 119 -7.92 28.52 11.46
N GLN A 120 -7.07 27.83 12.23
CA GLN A 120 -6.02 28.46 13.03
C GLN A 120 -4.72 28.70 12.24
N ASN A 121 -4.50 27.95 11.17
CA ASN A 121 -3.30 28.01 10.33
C ASN A 121 -3.62 28.24 8.84
N PRO A 122 -4.45 29.24 8.46
CA PRO A 122 -4.87 29.43 7.07
C PRO A 122 -3.70 29.78 6.14
N ASP A 123 -2.62 30.36 6.67
CA ASP A 123 -1.42 30.73 5.92
C ASP A 123 -0.51 29.52 5.61
N ARG A 124 -0.76 28.37 6.27
CA ARG A 124 -0.05 27.10 6.01
C ARG A 124 -0.67 26.30 4.87
N ILE A 125 -1.84 26.70 4.38
CA ILE A 125 -2.60 25.98 3.35
C ILE A 125 -2.50 26.77 2.04
N ALA A 126 -2.14 26.08 0.96
CA ALA A 126 -2.10 26.67 -0.37
C ALA A 126 -3.47 27.22 -0.78
N GLU A 127 -3.51 28.43 -1.33
CA GLU A 127 -4.75 29.18 -1.59
C GLU A 127 -5.71 28.40 -2.50
N GLU A 128 -5.17 27.72 -3.52
CA GLU A 128 -5.91 26.89 -4.46
C GLU A 128 -6.58 25.66 -3.83
N LEU A 129 -6.12 25.22 -2.66
CA LEU A 129 -6.66 24.05 -1.95
C LEU A 129 -7.74 24.43 -0.93
N LYS A 130 -7.83 25.71 -0.54
CA LYS A 130 -8.86 26.20 0.40
C LYS A 130 -10.29 26.02 -0.13
N VAL A 131 -10.46 25.88 -1.44
CA VAL A 131 -11.76 25.55 -2.08
C VAL A 131 -12.38 24.24 -1.56
N VAL A 132 -11.55 23.34 -1.01
CA VAL A 132 -12.00 22.06 -0.46
C VAL A 132 -12.57 22.23 0.97
N LEU A 133 -12.19 23.28 1.69
CA LEU A 133 -12.66 23.52 3.05
C LEU A 133 -14.13 23.98 3.11
N PRO A 134 -14.86 23.64 4.20
CA PRO A 134 -14.44 22.75 5.26
C PRO A 134 -14.40 21.28 4.82
N VAL A 135 -13.53 20.50 5.46
CA VAL A 135 -13.55 19.03 5.38
C VAL A 135 -14.85 18.53 5.99
N LYS A 136 -15.42 17.47 5.42
CA LYS A 136 -16.63 16.81 5.88
C LYS A 136 -16.34 15.35 6.24
N PRO A 137 -17.11 14.74 7.15
CA PRO A 137 -16.97 13.33 7.49
C PRO A 137 -17.02 12.39 6.28
N ASP A 138 -17.90 12.65 5.31
CA ASP A 138 -18.01 11.85 4.08
C ASP A 138 -16.77 11.91 3.19
N ASP A 139 -15.90 12.93 3.32
CA ASP A 139 -14.65 12.99 2.57
C ASP A 139 -13.71 11.83 2.92
N ILE A 140 -13.68 11.42 4.18
CA ILE A 140 -12.84 10.31 4.66
C ILE A 140 -13.28 9.00 4.01
N LEU A 141 -14.59 8.75 3.99
CA LEU A 141 -15.16 7.53 3.45
C LEU A 141 -15.01 7.51 1.92
N ALA A 142 -15.30 8.62 1.23
CA ALA A 142 -15.04 8.74 -0.19
C ALA A 142 -13.55 8.54 -0.53
N HIS A 143 -12.65 9.04 0.32
CA HIS A 143 -11.21 8.84 0.15
C HIS A 143 -10.78 7.39 0.38
N LEU A 144 -11.33 6.69 1.36
CA LEU A 144 -11.11 5.25 1.55
C LEU A 144 -11.63 4.43 0.38
N LEU A 145 -12.83 4.74 -0.13
CA LEU A 145 -13.40 4.09 -1.31
C LEU A 145 -12.52 4.29 -2.53
N ARG A 146 -12.12 5.53 -2.80
CA ARG A 146 -11.17 5.82 -3.89
C ARG A 146 -9.88 5.04 -3.70
N THR A 147 -9.26 5.08 -2.52
CA THR A 147 -7.95 4.46 -2.31
C THR A 147 -8.05 2.93 -2.44
N LEU A 148 -8.93 2.29 -1.67
CA LEU A 148 -8.99 0.83 -1.59
C LEU A 148 -9.69 0.18 -2.78
N TYR A 149 -10.71 0.81 -3.37
CA TYR A 149 -11.41 0.23 -4.52
C TYR A 149 -10.92 0.77 -5.86
N TYR A 150 -10.75 2.08 -6.02
CA TYR A 150 -10.33 2.63 -7.31
C TYR A 150 -8.84 2.48 -7.54
N ASP A 151 -8.00 2.89 -6.58
CA ASP A 151 -6.55 2.87 -6.77
C ASP A 151 -5.98 1.44 -6.64
N PHE A 152 -6.34 0.69 -5.58
CA PHE A 152 -5.84 -0.69 -5.34
C PHE A 152 -6.49 -1.76 -6.23
N LEU A 153 -7.83 -1.87 -6.24
CA LEU A 153 -8.54 -3.00 -6.87
C LEU A 153 -8.75 -2.79 -8.37
N ILE A 154 -9.59 -1.80 -8.72
CA ILE A 154 -10.00 -1.53 -10.11
C ILE A 154 -8.79 -1.06 -10.93
N SER A 155 -8.00 -0.17 -10.34
CA SER A 155 -6.86 0.53 -10.94
C SER A 155 -7.25 1.50 -12.07
N PRO A 156 -6.68 2.72 -12.13
CA PRO A 156 -6.93 3.68 -13.21
C PRO A 156 -6.58 3.18 -14.63
N GLU A 157 -5.75 2.13 -14.72
CA GLU A 157 -5.25 1.53 -15.97
C GLU A 157 -6.07 0.30 -16.41
N ILE A 158 -7.27 0.08 -15.86
CA ILE A 158 -8.12 -1.03 -16.28
C ILE A 158 -8.38 -0.99 -17.80
N GLY A 159 -8.14 -2.12 -18.49
CA GLY A 159 -8.21 -2.22 -19.96
C GLY A 159 -7.04 -1.59 -20.73
N LYS A 160 -6.05 -0.97 -20.07
CA LYS A 160 -4.85 -0.36 -20.70
C LYS A 160 -3.56 -1.14 -20.44
N GLY A 161 -3.63 -2.21 -19.66
CA GLY A 161 -2.49 -2.98 -19.17
C GLY A 161 -1.82 -2.26 -17.99
N LYS A 162 -1.76 -2.91 -16.82
CA LYS A 162 -1.15 -2.31 -15.62
C LYS A 162 0.34 -2.03 -15.87
N SER A 163 0.74 -0.76 -15.77
CA SER A 163 2.15 -0.33 -15.85
C SER A 163 2.91 -0.53 -14.53
N TRP A 164 2.18 -0.73 -13.44
CA TRP A 164 2.70 -0.92 -12.08
C TRP A 164 1.69 -1.69 -11.21
N SER A 165 2.17 -2.31 -10.12
CA SER A 165 1.35 -2.93 -9.07
C SER A 165 1.95 -2.61 -7.70
N PRO A 166 1.14 -2.27 -6.68
CA PRO A 166 1.64 -2.15 -5.33
C PRO A 166 2.25 -3.46 -4.83
N GLY A 167 3.36 -3.33 -4.12
CA GLY A 167 4.08 -4.44 -3.52
C GLY A 167 4.13 -4.30 -2.00
N SER A 168 4.53 -5.36 -1.30
CA SER A 168 4.86 -5.33 0.14
C SER A 168 5.63 -6.59 0.49
N ASN A 169 6.46 -6.53 1.53
CA ASN A 169 6.93 -7.71 2.25
C ASN A 169 6.35 -7.72 3.66
N ALA A 170 6.11 -8.91 4.19
CA ALA A 170 5.81 -9.11 5.61
C ALA A 170 6.43 -10.42 6.10
N TRP A 171 6.94 -10.41 7.33
CA TRP A 171 7.39 -11.59 8.06
C TRP A 171 6.79 -11.61 9.46
N ALA A 172 6.44 -12.79 9.94
CA ALA A 172 6.20 -13.04 11.36
C ALA A 172 7.06 -14.22 11.78
N VAL A 173 7.89 -14.02 12.79
CA VAL A 173 8.82 -15.04 13.29
C VAL A 173 8.47 -15.35 14.74
N GLY A 174 8.34 -16.63 15.03
CA GLY A 174 8.07 -17.15 16.36
C GLY A 174 9.34 -17.41 17.19
N PRO A 175 9.16 -17.83 18.45
CA PRO A 175 10.22 -17.88 19.45
C PRO A 175 11.32 -18.92 19.18
N LYS A 176 11.10 -19.86 18.25
CA LYS A 176 12.07 -20.90 17.91
C LYS A 176 13.27 -20.37 17.13
N LEU A 177 13.12 -19.23 16.47
CA LEU A 177 14.15 -18.66 15.60
C LEU A 177 14.83 -17.45 16.22
N THR A 178 14.34 -16.93 17.35
CA THR A 178 14.83 -15.72 18.00
C THR A 178 15.69 -16.05 19.21
N VAL A 179 16.69 -15.21 19.50
CA VAL A 179 17.57 -15.38 20.68
C VAL A 179 16.81 -15.12 21.97
N SER A 180 15.93 -14.11 21.98
CA SER A 180 15.13 -13.72 23.13
C SER A 180 14.00 -14.69 23.44
N GLY A 181 13.59 -15.52 22.47
CA GLY A 181 12.39 -16.33 22.57
C GLY A 181 11.10 -15.51 22.50
N ASN A 182 11.17 -14.28 21.98
CA ASN A 182 10.03 -13.42 21.63
C ASN A 182 9.68 -13.60 20.15
N SER A 183 8.49 -13.15 19.76
CA SER A 183 8.10 -13.11 18.35
C SER A 183 8.41 -11.75 17.72
N ILE A 184 8.71 -11.73 16.42
CA ILE A 184 9.10 -10.51 15.68
C ILE A 184 8.23 -10.35 14.42
N LEU A 185 7.69 -9.15 14.21
CA LEU A 185 6.92 -8.76 13.03
C LEU A 185 7.74 -7.83 12.13
N LEU A 186 7.71 -8.04 10.81
CA LEU A 186 8.14 -7.08 9.79
C LEU A 186 6.92 -6.54 9.05
N ALA A 187 6.73 -5.23 9.09
CA ALA A 187 5.87 -4.48 8.20
C ALA A 187 6.72 -3.75 7.14
N ASN A 188 6.50 -4.01 5.85
CA ASN A 188 7.26 -3.38 4.78
C ASN A 188 6.42 -3.19 3.49
N PRO A 189 5.40 -2.31 3.49
CA PRO A 189 4.68 -1.94 2.28
C PRO A 189 5.57 -1.22 1.26
N HIS A 190 5.36 -1.54 -0.03
CA HIS A 190 6.05 -0.95 -1.19
C HIS A 190 5.10 -0.11 -2.02
N MET A 191 4.84 1.10 -1.55
CA MET A 191 3.91 2.05 -2.16
C MET A 191 4.66 3.09 -3.01
N PRO A 192 3.99 3.74 -3.98
CA PRO A 192 4.54 4.88 -4.69
C PRO A 192 4.83 6.04 -3.75
N TRP A 193 5.86 6.81 -4.09
CA TRP A 193 6.29 8.00 -3.34
C TRP A 193 5.92 9.30 -4.06
N LEU A 194 5.49 9.19 -5.33
CA LEU A 194 5.12 10.30 -6.19
C LEU A 194 3.84 10.99 -5.73
N ASP A 195 3.77 12.31 -5.95
CA ASP A 195 2.64 13.11 -5.54
C ASP A 195 1.36 12.76 -6.30
N GLU A 196 1.44 12.30 -7.56
CA GLU A 196 0.30 11.88 -8.36
C GLU A 196 -0.37 10.60 -7.83
N MET A 197 0.38 9.81 -7.05
CA MET A 197 -0.05 8.55 -6.45
C MET A 197 -0.05 8.63 -4.92
N ALA A 198 -0.25 9.83 -4.38
CA ALA A 198 -0.11 10.06 -2.94
C ALA A 198 -1.22 9.46 -2.07
N SER A 199 -2.29 8.90 -2.67
CA SER A 199 -3.34 8.16 -1.92
C SER A 199 -2.79 6.91 -1.23
N TYR A 200 -1.64 6.39 -1.66
CA TYR A 200 -0.96 5.26 -1.01
C TYR A 200 0.00 5.67 0.12
N ARG A 201 0.20 6.97 0.37
CA ARG A 201 1.19 7.44 1.34
C ARG A 201 0.67 7.29 2.76
N PHE A 202 1.62 6.99 3.64
CA PHE A 202 1.40 6.78 5.06
C PHE A 202 1.89 7.98 5.87
N MET A 203 1.25 8.19 7.02
CA MET A 203 1.76 9.00 8.12
C MET A 203 1.93 8.10 9.34
N GLU A 204 3.11 8.16 9.93
CA GLU A 204 3.45 7.52 11.20
C GLU A 204 2.92 8.34 12.38
N ALA A 205 2.38 7.66 13.38
CA ALA A 205 1.88 8.29 14.61
C ALA A 205 1.85 7.30 15.79
N GLN A 206 1.86 7.86 17.00
CA GLN A 206 1.51 7.15 18.23
C GLN A 206 0.23 7.75 18.82
N LEU A 207 -0.75 6.90 19.10
CA LEU A 207 -2.03 7.25 19.68
C LEU A 207 -2.12 6.66 21.10
N ASN A 208 -2.11 7.52 22.12
CA ASN A 208 -2.18 7.12 23.52
C ASN A 208 -3.50 7.59 24.15
N ARG A 209 -4.37 6.63 24.51
CA ARG A 209 -5.60 6.87 25.30
C ARG A 209 -5.49 6.18 26.65
N GLY A 210 -5.07 6.92 27.67
CA GLY A 210 -4.65 6.30 28.94
C GLY A 210 -3.58 5.23 28.69
N ASP A 211 -3.79 4.01 29.21
CA ASP A 211 -2.86 2.88 29.02
C ASP A 211 -3.05 2.13 27.69
N ASN A 212 -3.90 2.63 26.79
CA ASN A 212 -4.12 2.04 25.47
C ASN A 212 -3.28 2.81 24.43
N MET A 213 -2.06 2.31 24.20
CA MET A 213 -1.14 2.79 23.18
C MET A 213 -1.31 2.02 21.88
N GLN A 214 -1.33 2.74 20.77
CA GLN A 214 -1.12 2.19 19.43
C GLN A 214 -0.03 2.98 18.71
N TYR A 215 0.86 2.29 18.03
CA TYR A 215 1.94 2.88 17.24
C TYR A 215 1.95 2.25 15.85
N GLY A 216 2.09 3.07 14.81
CA GLY A 216 2.12 2.57 13.44
C GLY A 216 1.85 3.66 12.42
N VAL A 217 1.17 3.30 11.35
CA VAL A 217 0.85 4.20 10.24
C VAL A 217 -0.62 4.19 9.86
N ALA A 218 -1.14 5.38 9.56
CA ALA A 218 -2.41 5.57 8.86
C ALA A 218 -2.14 5.95 7.40
N LEU A 219 -3.05 5.61 6.50
CA LEU A 219 -3.13 6.31 5.21
C LEU A 219 -3.40 7.79 5.49
N ILE A 220 -2.72 8.68 4.76
CA ILE A 220 -2.90 10.12 4.94
C ILE A 220 -4.36 10.49 4.61
N GLY A 221 -5.03 11.17 5.53
CA GLY A 221 -6.47 11.48 5.45
C GLY A 221 -7.39 10.43 6.06
N VAL A 222 -6.87 9.41 6.76
CA VAL A 222 -7.67 8.35 7.40
C VAL A 222 -7.45 8.36 8.92
N PRO A 223 -8.51 8.24 9.75
CA PRO A 223 -8.39 8.39 11.21
C PRO A 223 -7.82 7.17 11.94
N ILE A 224 -7.60 6.02 11.29
CA ILE A 224 -7.20 4.77 11.95
C ILE A 224 -5.84 4.32 11.44
N LEU A 225 -4.99 3.81 12.33
CA LEU A 225 -3.73 3.16 11.96
C LEU A 225 -4.05 1.80 11.30
N GLY A 226 -3.72 1.65 10.02
CA GLY A 226 -4.00 0.43 9.25
C GLY A 226 -2.93 -0.64 9.39
N ILE A 227 -1.69 -0.25 9.67
CA ILE A 227 -0.57 -1.13 10.04
C ILE A 227 -0.04 -0.61 11.37
N ALA A 228 -0.10 -1.42 12.42
CA ALA A 228 0.26 -0.96 13.75
C ALA A 228 0.57 -2.10 14.71
N PHE A 229 1.02 -1.70 15.89
CA PHE A 229 1.11 -2.54 17.08
C PHE A 229 0.64 -1.78 18.32
N ASN A 230 0.31 -2.54 19.35
CA ASN A 230 0.04 -2.06 20.70
C ASN A 230 0.89 -2.86 21.69
N HIS A 231 0.68 -2.70 22.99
CA HIS A 231 1.42 -3.45 24.03
C HIS A 231 1.33 -4.98 23.90
N ASN A 232 0.29 -5.51 23.24
CA ASN A 232 0.00 -6.93 23.23
C ASN A 232 0.32 -7.61 21.89
N LEU A 233 0.09 -6.91 20.79
CA LEU A 233 0.11 -7.49 19.45
C LEU A 233 0.45 -6.46 18.37
N GLY A 234 0.79 -6.95 17.19
CA GLY A 234 0.94 -6.13 15.99
C GLY A 234 0.52 -6.87 14.73
N TRP A 235 0.18 -6.08 13.71
CA TRP A 235 -0.21 -6.59 12.40
C TRP A 235 0.30 -5.72 11.27
N THR A 236 0.42 -6.34 10.10
CA THR A 236 0.70 -5.64 8.84
C THR A 236 -0.12 -6.25 7.70
N HIS A 237 -0.15 -5.53 6.58
CA HIS A 237 -0.80 -5.93 5.36
C HIS A 237 0.20 -6.13 4.22
N THR A 238 -0.13 -7.03 3.30
CA THR A 238 0.43 -7.06 1.95
C THR A 238 -0.71 -7.20 0.94
N VAL A 239 -0.55 -6.64 -0.26
CA VAL A 239 -1.49 -6.88 -1.37
C VAL A 239 -1.49 -8.38 -1.70
N ASN A 240 -2.67 -8.97 -1.84
CA ASN A 240 -2.84 -10.35 -2.29
C ASN A 240 -3.25 -10.39 -3.77
N PRO A 241 -3.03 -11.52 -4.48
CA PRO A 241 -3.46 -11.69 -5.87
C PRO A 241 -4.95 -12.06 -5.96
N LEU A 242 -5.79 -11.50 -5.08
CA LEU A 242 -7.21 -11.79 -5.01
C LEU A 242 -7.91 -11.25 -6.27
N ASP A 243 -8.76 -12.06 -6.88
CA ASP A 243 -9.49 -11.71 -8.10
C ASP A 243 -10.97 -11.38 -7.80
N ASN A 244 -11.25 -10.10 -7.55
CA ASN A 244 -12.58 -9.62 -7.17
C ASN A 244 -13.10 -8.44 -7.99
N VAL A 245 -12.45 -8.13 -9.11
CA VAL A 245 -12.91 -7.11 -10.05
C VAL A 245 -13.00 -7.73 -11.42
N ASP A 246 -14.19 -7.71 -12.02
CA ASP A 246 -14.46 -8.36 -13.29
C ASP A 246 -15.06 -7.40 -14.29
N LEU A 247 -14.66 -7.56 -15.56
CA LEU A 247 -15.24 -6.88 -16.71
C LEU A 247 -16.08 -7.87 -17.51
N TYR A 248 -17.37 -7.59 -17.66
CA TYR A 248 -18.28 -8.41 -18.47
C TYR A 248 -18.50 -7.77 -19.84
N ASP A 249 -18.27 -8.50 -20.93
CA ASP A 249 -18.72 -8.13 -22.28
C ASP A 249 -20.21 -8.46 -22.43
N ILE A 250 -21.05 -7.43 -22.41
CA ILE A 250 -22.50 -7.55 -22.53
C ILE A 250 -22.96 -7.07 -23.90
N LYS A 251 -24.00 -7.72 -24.45
CA LYS A 251 -24.65 -7.26 -25.69
C LYS A 251 -25.77 -6.27 -25.37
N VAL A 252 -25.84 -5.20 -26.14
CA VAL A 252 -26.86 -4.16 -26.05
C VAL A 252 -27.70 -4.18 -27.33
N LYS A 253 -29.02 -4.17 -27.18
CA LYS A 253 -29.96 -4.11 -28.29
C LYS A 253 -31.18 -3.29 -27.89
N ASP A 254 -31.57 -2.34 -28.74
CA ASP A 254 -32.73 -1.46 -28.52
C ASP A 254 -32.68 -0.73 -27.15
N GLY A 255 -31.48 -0.34 -26.71
CA GLY A 255 -31.26 0.33 -25.42
C GLY A 255 -31.33 -0.57 -24.18
N LYS A 256 -31.44 -1.89 -24.37
CA LYS A 256 -31.51 -2.91 -23.31
C LYS A 256 -30.30 -3.83 -23.38
N TYR A 257 -29.86 -4.38 -22.24
CA TYR A 257 -28.84 -5.43 -22.25
C TYR A 257 -29.47 -6.81 -22.40
N ILE A 258 -28.75 -7.73 -23.04
CA ILE A 258 -29.17 -9.12 -23.20
C ILE A 258 -28.52 -9.98 -22.13
N LEU A 259 -29.33 -10.78 -21.43
CA LEU A 259 -28.88 -11.78 -20.46
C LEU A 259 -29.76 -13.03 -20.62
N ASP A 260 -29.13 -14.20 -20.70
CA ASP A 260 -29.78 -15.49 -20.96
C ASP A 260 -30.70 -15.47 -22.19
N GLY A 261 -30.33 -14.70 -23.21
CA GLY A 261 -31.10 -14.51 -24.44
C GLY A 261 -32.33 -13.60 -24.31
N THR A 262 -32.53 -12.94 -23.16
CA THR A 262 -33.66 -12.04 -22.90
C THR A 262 -33.22 -10.59 -22.69
N SER A 263 -34.07 -9.62 -23.04
CA SER A 263 -33.76 -8.19 -22.93
C SER A 263 -34.14 -7.63 -21.56
N HIS A 264 -33.23 -6.88 -20.94
CA HIS A 264 -33.39 -6.24 -19.63
C HIS A 264 -33.08 -4.75 -19.68
N ASP A 265 -33.80 -3.98 -18.86
CA ASP A 265 -33.57 -2.54 -18.71
C ASP A 265 -32.36 -2.26 -17.82
N PHE A 266 -31.57 -1.25 -18.18
CA PHE A 266 -30.57 -0.69 -17.29
C PHE A 266 -31.24 0.15 -16.19
N ASP A 267 -30.61 0.19 -15.01
CA ASP A 267 -30.84 1.28 -14.06
C ASP A 267 -30.04 2.50 -14.52
N ILE A 268 -30.74 3.59 -14.83
CA ILE A 268 -30.17 4.77 -15.48
C ILE A 268 -30.34 5.98 -14.56
N SER A 269 -29.22 6.67 -14.32
CA SER A 269 -29.20 7.95 -13.62
C SER A 269 -28.34 8.96 -14.37
N GLU A 270 -28.66 10.24 -14.24
CA GLU A 270 -27.88 11.32 -14.84
C GLU A 270 -26.95 11.93 -13.79
N ILE A 271 -25.70 12.15 -14.16
CA ILE A 271 -24.70 12.80 -13.32
C ILE A 271 -24.22 14.07 -14.01
N THR A 272 -24.17 15.16 -13.27
CA THR A 272 -23.60 16.42 -13.75
C THR A 272 -22.15 16.55 -13.29
N ILE A 273 -21.22 16.63 -14.24
CA ILE A 273 -19.80 16.86 -14.02
C ILE A 273 -19.50 18.33 -14.34
N LYS A 274 -18.78 18.99 -13.44
CA LYS A 274 -18.34 20.38 -13.62
C LYS A 274 -16.87 20.41 -13.97
N SER A 275 -16.48 21.23 -14.94
CA SER A 275 -15.08 21.43 -15.29
C SER A 275 -14.76 22.91 -15.44
N ARG A 276 -13.58 23.29 -14.93
CA ARG A 276 -13.03 24.63 -15.00
C ARG A 276 -12.02 24.70 -16.13
N ASP A 277 -12.17 25.69 -17.01
CA ASP A 277 -11.19 25.95 -18.06
C ASP A 277 -10.01 26.79 -17.55
N LYS A 278 -9.03 27.04 -18.43
CA LYS A 278 -7.86 27.87 -18.12
C LYS A 278 -8.18 29.34 -17.79
N ASN A 279 -9.36 29.83 -18.15
CA ASN A 279 -9.82 31.20 -17.85
C ASN A 279 -10.61 31.26 -16.53
N GLY A 280 -10.87 30.10 -15.91
CA GLY A 280 -11.64 29.99 -14.68
C GLY A 280 -13.15 29.85 -14.89
N GLU A 281 -13.62 29.73 -16.13
CA GLU A 281 -15.04 29.52 -16.45
C GLU A 281 -15.44 28.07 -16.16
N ILE A 282 -16.61 27.88 -15.54
CA ILE A 282 -17.17 26.56 -15.24
C ILE A 282 -18.14 26.16 -16.35
N SER A 283 -17.93 24.98 -16.91
CA SER A 283 -18.88 24.29 -17.78
C SER A 283 -19.46 23.05 -17.09
N GLU A 284 -20.66 22.64 -17.51
CA GLU A 284 -21.35 21.46 -17.01
C GLU A 284 -21.55 20.45 -18.14
N GLU A 285 -21.22 19.19 -17.89
CA GLU A 285 -21.47 18.05 -18.76
C GLU A 285 -22.37 17.07 -18.02
N LYS A 286 -23.41 16.59 -18.70
CA LYS A 286 -24.26 15.51 -18.20
C LYS A 286 -23.77 14.20 -18.76
N ILE A 287 -23.42 13.26 -17.88
CA ILE A 287 -23.09 11.88 -18.24
C ILE A 287 -24.17 10.94 -17.73
N GLU A 288 -24.41 9.87 -18.46
CA GLU A 288 -25.35 8.83 -18.07
C GLU A 288 -24.62 7.72 -17.32
N ARG A 289 -25.09 7.39 -16.13
CA ARG A 289 -24.65 6.22 -15.37
C ARG A 289 -25.66 5.10 -15.58
N LYS A 290 -25.28 4.09 -16.36
CA LYS A 290 -26.04 2.86 -16.57
C LYS A 290 -25.51 1.75 -15.67
N VAL A 291 -26.41 1.00 -15.04
CA VAL A 291 -26.08 -0.20 -14.26
C VAL A 291 -26.91 -1.37 -14.79
N SER A 292 -26.24 -2.49 -15.06
CA SER A 292 -26.87 -3.77 -15.40
C SER A 292 -26.75 -4.73 -14.20
N LYS A 293 -27.33 -5.94 -14.32
CA LYS A 293 -27.10 -7.01 -13.34
C LYS A 293 -25.62 -7.36 -13.14
N HIS A 294 -24.81 -7.25 -14.19
CA HIS A 294 -23.38 -7.53 -14.15
C HIS A 294 -22.64 -6.48 -13.33
N GLY A 295 -22.95 -5.20 -13.56
CA GLY A 295 -22.20 -4.10 -12.97
C GLY A 295 -22.48 -2.75 -13.61
N VAL A 296 -21.68 -1.74 -13.25
CA VAL A 296 -21.74 -0.40 -13.84
C VAL A 296 -21.12 -0.40 -15.23
N ILE A 297 -21.76 0.24 -16.20
CA ILE A 297 -21.24 0.33 -17.57
C ILE A 297 -20.13 1.38 -17.63
N ILE A 298 -18.92 0.95 -18.01
CA ILE A 298 -17.74 1.82 -18.11
C ILE A 298 -17.33 2.13 -19.56
N SER A 299 -17.87 1.39 -20.52
CA SER A 299 -17.68 1.62 -21.96
C SER A 299 -18.84 1.00 -22.73
N GLU A 300 -19.36 1.71 -23.73
CA GLU A 300 -20.43 1.23 -24.63
C GLU A 300 -20.08 1.63 -26.07
N LYS A 301 -20.04 0.66 -26.98
CA LYS A 301 -19.64 0.83 -28.38
C LYS A 301 -20.55 -0.01 -29.30
N GLY A 302 -21.52 0.65 -29.93
CA GLY A 302 -22.51 -0.02 -30.77
C GLY A 302 -23.33 -1.00 -29.94
N ASP A 303 -23.39 -2.26 -30.39
CA ASP A 303 -24.17 -3.32 -29.74
C ASP A 303 -23.40 -4.03 -28.60
N ASN A 304 -22.28 -3.48 -28.13
CA ASN A 304 -21.45 -4.07 -27.07
C ASN A 304 -21.17 -3.06 -25.97
N ALA A 305 -21.14 -3.53 -24.72
CA ALA A 305 -20.72 -2.72 -23.58
C ALA A 305 -19.87 -3.54 -22.60
N LEU A 306 -19.04 -2.85 -21.82
CA LEU A 306 -18.27 -3.42 -20.72
C LEU A 306 -18.90 -3.00 -19.40
N ALA A 307 -19.31 -4.00 -18.61
CA ALA A 307 -19.83 -3.79 -17.26
C ALA A 307 -18.77 -4.17 -16.23
N LEU A 308 -18.46 -3.26 -15.30
CA LEU A 308 -17.52 -3.46 -14.21
C LEU A 308 -18.24 -3.91 -12.94
N ARG A 309 -17.80 -5.04 -12.39
CA ARG A 309 -18.29 -5.58 -11.12
C ARG A 309 -17.16 -5.61 -10.08
N TYR A 310 -17.47 -5.21 -8.84
CA TYR A 310 -16.52 -5.16 -7.73
C TYR A 310 -17.26 -5.28 -6.38
N PRO A 311 -16.60 -5.63 -5.26
CA PRO A 311 -17.28 -6.18 -4.08
C PRO A 311 -18.24 -5.22 -3.36
N TYR A 312 -18.10 -3.94 -3.61
CA TYR A 312 -18.95 -2.91 -3.00
C TYR A 312 -20.40 -2.92 -3.52
N MET A 313 -20.70 -3.72 -4.55
CA MET A 313 -22.02 -3.70 -5.21
C MET A 313 -23.12 -4.48 -4.45
N THR A 314 -22.80 -5.16 -3.35
CA THR A 314 -23.77 -5.95 -2.55
C THR A 314 -24.06 -5.32 -1.18
N ASP A 315 -23.05 -5.01 -0.36
CA ASP A 315 -23.19 -4.42 0.98
C ASP A 315 -22.03 -3.44 1.29
N PRO A 316 -22.29 -2.24 1.87
CA PRO A 316 -21.23 -1.33 2.27
C PRO A 316 -20.39 -1.91 3.42
N PRO A 317 -19.09 -2.14 3.23
CA PRO A 317 -18.23 -2.65 4.30
C PRO A 317 -17.85 -1.55 5.29
N GLN A 318 -17.84 -1.87 6.58
CA GLN A 318 -17.36 -0.95 7.62
C GLN A 318 -15.83 -1.06 7.78
N MET A 319 -15.07 -0.62 6.78
CA MET A 319 -13.60 -0.73 6.75
C MET A 319 -12.92 -0.09 7.97
N VAL A 320 -13.36 1.11 8.34
CA VAL A 320 -12.89 1.83 9.54
C VAL A 320 -13.11 1.01 10.81
N LYS A 321 -14.24 0.30 10.90
CA LYS A 321 -14.58 -0.53 12.06
C LYS A 321 -13.63 -1.71 12.19
N GLN A 322 -13.36 -2.43 11.10
CA GLN A 322 -12.48 -3.59 11.14
C GLN A 322 -11.08 -3.19 11.63
N TRP A 323 -10.47 -2.15 11.06
CA TRP A 323 -9.15 -1.69 11.54
C TRP A 323 -9.19 -1.16 12.97
N TYR A 324 -10.26 -0.44 13.36
CA TYR A 324 -10.42 0.03 14.73
C TYR A 324 -10.44 -1.15 15.71
N ASP A 325 -11.26 -2.16 15.45
CA ASP A 325 -11.40 -3.33 16.31
C ASP A 325 -10.11 -4.17 16.36
N MET A 326 -9.38 -4.27 15.23
CA MET A 326 -8.04 -4.88 15.19
C MET A 326 -7.06 -4.16 16.14
N GLY A 327 -7.07 -2.82 16.13
CA GLY A 327 -6.22 -2.02 17.02
C GLY A 327 -6.62 -2.05 18.49
N GLN A 328 -7.91 -2.29 18.79
CA GLN A 328 -8.39 -2.46 20.17
C GLN A 328 -8.12 -3.85 20.75
N ALA A 329 -7.82 -4.85 19.91
CA ALA A 329 -7.63 -6.22 20.35
C ALA A 329 -6.43 -6.35 21.32
N LYS A 330 -6.59 -7.21 22.32
CA LYS A 330 -5.58 -7.48 23.36
C LYS A 330 -4.95 -8.87 23.25
N ASN A 331 -5.49 -9.71 22.40
CA ASN A 331 -5.07 -11.09 22.20
C ASN A 331 -5.51 -11.56 20.80
N PHE A 332 -5.05 -12.74 20.42
CA PHE A 332 -5.35 -13.32 19.12
C PHE A 332 -6.86 -13.52 18.87
N ASP A 333 -7.63 -13.95 19.87
CA ASP A 333 -9.05 -14.27 19.68
C ASP A 333 -9.87 -13.01 19.37
N GLU A 334 -9.59 -11.91 20.08
CA GLU A 334 -10.18 -10.60 19.80
C GLU A 334 -9.76 -10.08 18.42
N PHE A 335 -8.50 -10.25 18.04
CA PHE A 335 -7.99 -9.84 16.73
C PHE A 335 -8.63 -10.65 15.60
N GLU A 336 -8.75 -11.97 15.75
CA GLU A 336 -9.40 -12.86 14.79
C GLU A 336 -10.90 -12.54 14.66
N ALA A 337 -11.56 -12.19 15.77
CA ALA A 337 -12.94 -11.72 15.75
C ALA A 337 -13.09 -10.41 14.94
N ALA A 338 -12.11 -9.52 15.01
CA ALA A 338 -12.08 -8.33 14.15
C ALA A 338 -11.89 -8.69 12.68
N LEU A 339 -10.99 -9.63 12.36
CA LEU A 339 -10.76 -10.09 10.98
C LEU A 339 -11.99 -10.77 10.34
N LYS A 340 -12.77 -11.51 11.13
CA LYS A 340 -14.00 -12.19 10.69
C LYS A 340 -15.07 -11.23 10.16
N GLN A 341 -14.95 -9.92 10.41
CA GLN A 341 -15.83 -8.90 9.83
C GLN A 341 -15.69 -8.79 8.31
N ASN A 342 -14.51 -9.14 7.76
CA ASN A 342 -14.20 -9.15 6.32
C ASN A 342 -14.66 -7.88 5.55
N ALA A 343 -14.52 -6.71 6.17
CA ALA A 343 -14.90 -5.42 5.62
C ALA A 343 -13.82 -4.85 4.68
N LEU A 344 -12.54 -5.12 4.93
CA LEU A 344 -11.49 -4.72 4.00
C LEU A 344 -11.59 -5.56 2.71
N PRO A 345 -11.61 -4.94 1.52
CA PRO A 345 -11.85 -5.68 0.28
C PRO A 345 -10.65 -6.50 -0.18
N LEU A 346 -9.48 -6.18 0.37
CA LEU A 346 -8.25 -6.92 0.27
C LEU A 346 -7.51 -6.81 1.60
N PHE A 347 -6.71 -7.82 1.92
CA PHE A 347 -5.25 -7.79 2.03
C PHE A 347 -4.86 -9.15 2.64
N ASN A 348 -3.64 -9.61 2.41
CA ASN A 348 -3.08 -10.54 3.38
C ASN A 348 -2.93 -9.82 4.73
N VAL A 349 -3.10 -10.56 5.82
CA VAL A 349 -2.84 -10.08 7.19
C VAL A 349 -1.77 -10.96 7.82
N ILE A 350 -0.73 -10.34 8.34
CA ILE A 350 0.33 -11.01 9.10
C ILE A 350 0.30 -10.43 10.51
N TYR A 351 0.37 -11.30 11.52
CA TYR A 351 0.15 -10.98 12.93
C TYR A 351 1.20 -11.61 13.83
N VAL A 352 1.54 -10.91 14.91
CA VAL A 352 2.38 -11.38 16.02
C VAL A 352 1.81 -10.87 17.35
N ASP A 353 1.96 -11.65 18.43
CA ASP A 353 1.68 -11.19 19.80
C ASP A 353 2.75 -11.56 20.83
N LYS A 354 2.62 -10.97 22.03
CA LYS A 354 3.47 -11.24 23.20
C LYS A 354 3.33 -12.67 23.75
N ASP A 355 2.22 -13.33 23.44
CA ASP A 355 1.97 -14.75 23.79
C ASP A 355 2.62 -15.71 22.77
N LYS A 356 3.47 -15.15 21.90
CA LYS A 356 4.32 -15.87 20.95
C LYS A 356 3.54 -16.52 19.81
N ASN A 357 2.31 -16.07 19.56
CA ASN A 357 1.57 -16.47 18.38
C ASN A 357 2.07 -15.71 17.16
N ILE A 358 2.13 -16.41 16.04
CA ILE A 358 2.27 -15.84 14.71
C ILE A 358 1.11 -16.33 13.84
N PHE A 359 0.57 -15.45 13.00
CA PHE A 359 -0.59 -15.79 12.19
C PHE A 359 -0.58 -15.11 10.82
N TYR A 360 -1.08 -15.83 9.82
CA TYR A 360 -1.29 -15.39 8.45
C TYR A 360 -2.75 -15.63 8.05
N SER A 361 -3.36 -14.65 7.38
CA SER A 361 -4.69 -14.77 6.76
C SER A 361 -4.68 -14.21 5.35
N PHE A 362 -5.17 -14.98 4.38
CA PHE A 362 -5.59 -14.47 3.08
C PHE A 362 -6.98 -13.86 3.25
N ALA A 363 -7.06 -12.55 3.53
CA ALA A 363 -8.33 -11.87 3.79
C ALA A 363 -8.76 -11.00 2.62
N GLY A 364 -10.04 -10.64 2.61
CA GLY A 364 -10.64 -9.84 1.55
C GLY A 364 -11.96 -10.41 1.06
N ASN A 365 -12.62 -9.67 0.18
CA ASN A 365 -13.87 -10.11 -0.42
C ASN A 365 -13.57 -10.98 -1.65
N VAL A 366 -13.31 -12.27 -1.44
CA VAL A 366 -13.10 -13.27 -2.51
C VAL A 366 -14.47 -13.73 -3.03
N PRO A 367 -14.90 -13.39 -4.25
CA PRO A 367 -16.19 -13.82 -4.77
C PRO A 367 -16.21 -15.34 -4.99
N GLN A 368 -17.36 -15.97 -4.81
CA GLN A 368 -17.56 -17.36 -5.22
C GLN A 368 -17.76 -17.40 -6.73
N LYS A 369 -16.82 -18.01 -7.45
CA LYS A 369 -16.73 -18.00 -8.90
C LYS A 369 -16.72 -19.43 -9.45
N LYS A 370 -17.20 -19.57 -10.69
CA LYS A 370 -17.22 -20.85 -11.42
C LYS A 370 -15.91 -21.00 -12.19
N GLY A 371 -15.23 -22.13 -12.02
CA GLY A 371 -13.96 -22.41 -12.71
C GLY A 371 -12.73 -22.00 -11.88
N ASP A 372 -11.58 -21.97 -12.53
CA ASP A 372 -10.30 -21.65 -11.89
C ASP A 372 -10.13 -20.13 -11.80
N TRP A 373 -9.47 -19.64 -10.76
CA TRP A 373 -9.01 -18.26 -10.63
C TRP A 373 -8.38 -17.68 -11.91
N ALA A 374 -7.67 -18.50 -12.70
CA ALA A 374 -7.07 -18.07 -13.96
C ALA A 374 -8.07 -17.70 -15.07
N ASP A 375 -9.28 -18.28 -15.04
CA ASP A 375 -10.32 -18.07 -16.06
C ASP A 375 -10.92 -16.65 -16.01
N TRP A 376 -10.84 -16.00 -14.85
CA TRP A 376 -11.46 -14.70 -14.56
C TRP A 376 -10.56 -13.49 -14.80
N LYS A 377 -9.31 -13.72 -15.23
CA LYS A 377 -8.33 -12.64 -15.51
C LYS A 377 -8.66 -11.78 -16.73
N ASN A 378 -9.48 -12.29 -17.63
CA ASN A 378 -9.84 -11.62 -18.88
C ASN A 378 -11.28 -11.12 -18.81
N GLU A 379 -11.74 -10.45 -19.87
CA GLU A 379 -13.15 -10.12 -20.02
C GLU A 379 -14.01 -11.39 -19.95
N VAL A 380 -14.99 -11.37 -19.05
CA VAL A 380 -15.95 -12.45 -18.79
C VAL A 380 -17.13 -12.30 -19.75
N SER A 381 -17.68 -13.42 -20.23
CA SER A 381 -18.93 -13.37 -21.00
C SER A 381 -20.06 -12.80 -20.13
N GLY A 382 -20.74 -11.77 -20.64
CA GLY A 382 -21.96 -11.23 -20.03
C GLY A 382 -23.25 -11.83 -20.59
N ALA A 383 -23.18 -12.99 -21.27
CA ALA A 383 -24.34 -13.64 -21.87
C ALA A 383 -25.07 -14.56 -20.88
N GLU A 384 -24.33 -15.19 -19.96
CA GLU A 384 -24.83 -16.18 -19.01
C GLU A 384 -24.93 -15.61 -17.59
N SER A 385 -26.10 -15.72 -16.97
CA SER A 385 -26.31 -15.24 -15.59
C SER A 385 -25.56 -16.04 -14.52
N ASP A 386 -25.16 -17.28 -14.81
CA ASP A 386 -24.40 -18.12 -13.87
C ASP A 386 -22.94 -17.68 -13.70
N LEU A 387 -22.45 -16.76 -14.53
CA LEU A 387 -21.15 -16.11 -14.37
C LEU A 387 -21.22 -14.82 -13.53
N ILE A 388 -22.41 -14.35 -13.15
CA ILE A 388 -22.54 -13.15 -12.31
C ILE A 388 -22.48 -13.57 -10.84
N TRP A 389 -21.30 -13.46 -10.23
CA TRP A 389 -21.12 -13.75 -8.80
C TRP A 389 -21.89 -12.77 -7.92
N ASP A 390 -22.49 -13.21 -6.82
CA ASP A 390 -23.25 -12.37 -5.89
C ASP A 390 -22.99 -12.69 -4.40
N SER A 391 -22.01 -13.55 -4.14
CA SER A 391 -21.61 -14.01 -2.82
C SER A 391 -20.09 -14.11 -2.72
N TYR A 392 -19.60 -14.18 -1.48
CA TYR A 392 -18.17 -14.27 -1.17
C TYR A 392 -17.88 -15.49 -0.31
N HIS A 393 -16.69 -16.04 -0.45
CA HIS A 393 -16.15 -17.04 0.46
C HIS A 393 -16.14 -16.50 1.89
N SER A 394 -16.61 -17.33 2.82
CA SER A 394 -16.60 -17.04 4.25
C SER A 394 -15.19 -17.08 4.82
N TYR A 395 -14.98 -16.43 5.97
CA TYR A 395 -13.70 -16.47 6.69
C TYR A 395 -13.18 -17.90 6.91
N SER A 396 -14.06 -18.88 7.16
CA SER A 396 -13.68 -20.29 7.34
C SER A 396 -13.12 -20.94 6.08
N GLU A 397 -13.62 -20.55 4.91
CA GLU A 397 -13.23 -21.08 3.59
C GLU A 397 -11.93 -20.46 3.09
N LEU A 398 -11.50 -19.32 3.64
CA LEU A 398 -10.26 -18.67 3.21
C LEU A 398 -8.98 -19.28 3.83
N PRO A 399 -7.86 -19.32 3.07
CA PRO A 399 -6.56 -19.76 3.56
C PRO A 399 -6.03 -18.95 4.74
N LYS A 400 -5.58 -19.66 5.78
CA LYS A 400 -5.05 -19.08 7.01
C LYS A 400 -4.17 -20.08 7.75
N LEU A 401 -3.20 -19.59 8.51
CA LEU A 401 -2.27 -20.44 9.25
C LEU A 401 -1.76 -19.77 10.52
N LYS A 402 -1.90 -20.46 11.65
CA LYS A 402 -1.39 -20.05 12.96
C LYS A 402 -0.25 -20.98 13.39
N ASN A 403 0.86 -20.40 13.86
CA ASN A 403 1.98 -21.12 14.48
C ASN A 403 2.49 -22.34 13.68
N PRO A 404 2.96 -22.16 12.42
CA PRO A 404 3.52 -23.24 11.61
C PRO A 404 4.71 -23.93 12.28
N LYS A 405 5.00 -25.16 11.85
CA LYS A 405 6.13 -25.96 12.34
C LYS A 405 7.47 -25.30 12.07
N SER A 406 7.59 -24.61 10.93
CA SER A 406 8.75 -23.82 10.52
C SER A 406 9.12 -22.72 11.54
N GLY A 407 8.13 -22.25 12.31
CA GLY A 407 8.29 -21.13 13.25
C GLY A 407 8.31 -19.76 12.59
N TRP A 408 7.98 -19.65 11.29
CA TRP A 408 7.90 -18.37 10.59
C TRP A 408 6.77 -18.36 9.56
N LEU A 409 6.27 -17.16 9.27
CA LEU A 409 5.31 -16.85 8.21
C LEU A 409 5.84 -15.69 7.35
N GLN A 410 5.52 -15.70 6.06
CA GLN A 410 5.90 -14.65 5.12
C GLN A 410 4.76 -14.32 4.15
N ASN A 411 4.79 -13.13 3.58
CA ASN A 411 4.16 -12.89 2.29
C ASN A 411 4.90 -11.77 1.53
N ALA A 412 5.05 -11.94 0.22
CA ALA A 412 5.63 -10.95 -0.69
C ALA A 412 4.76 -10.76 -1.95
N ASN A 413 3.44 -10.67 -1.73
CA ASN A 413 2.35 -10.54 -2.71
C ASN A 413 2.05 -11.79 -3.55
N ASP A 414 2.64 -12.91 -3.19
CA ASP A 414 2.26 -14.23 -3.67
C ASP A 414 0.93 -14.71 -3.08
N GLY A 415 0.35 -15.72 -3.73
CA GLY A 415 -0.78 -16.48 -3.21
C GLY A 415 -0.46 -17.16 -1.86
N PRO A 416 -1.48 -17.64 -1.14
CA PRO A 416 -1.38 -17.99 0.26
C PRO A 416 -0.55 -19.24 0.55
N TYR A 417 -0.35 -20.11 -0.44
CA TYR A 417 0.16 -21.46 -0.23
C TYR A 417 1.64 -21.51 0.17
N PHE A 418 2.37 -20.40 0.01
CA PHE A 418 3.77 -20.25 0.40
C PHE A 418 3.97 -19.30 1.59
N ALA A 419 2.91 -19.09 2.39
CA ALA A 419 3.02 -18.35 3.63
C ALA A 419 4.03 -18.97 4.62
N THR A 420 4.33 -20.26 4.47
CA THR A 420 5.42 -20.98 5.15
C THR A 420 6.04 -22.01 4.20
N TYR A 421 7.25 -22.50 4.51
CA TYR A 421 7.90 -23.59 3.77
C TYR A 421 8.62 -24.61 4.68
N PRO A 422 8.49 -25.94 4.45
CA PRO A 422 7.57 -26.61 3.51
C PRO A 422 6.11 -26.20 3.74
N GLN A 423 5.31 -26.23 2.67
CA GLN A 423 3.94 -25.70 2.70
C GLN A 423 3.08 -26.43 3.73
N GLU A 424 2.32 -25.67 4.52
CA GLU A 424 1.29 -26.20 5.42
C GLU A 424 -0.12 -25.78 5.01
N ILE A 425 -0.24 -24.78 4.13
CA ILE A 425 -1.48 -24.45 3.42
C ILE A 425 -1.39 -25.10 2.04
N LYS A 426 -2.25 -26.08 1.74
CA LYS A 426 -2.26 -26.77 0.45
C LYS A 426 -3.37 -26.22 -0.42
N ALA A 427 -3.05 -25.89 -1.68
CA ALA A 427 -4.04 -25.42 -2.64
C ALA A 427 -5.19 -26.43 -2.84
N SER A 428 -4.91 -27.74 -2.76
CA SER A 428 -5.92 -28.80 -2.87
C SER A 428 -6.99 -28.82 -1.77
N ASP A 429 -6.78 -28.06 -0.69
CA ASP A 429 -7.71 -28.00 0.44
C ASP A 429 -8.73 -26.85 0.29
N TYR A 430 -8.67 -26.10 -0.81
CA TYR A 430 -9.47 -24.91 -1.09
C TYR A 430 -10.07 -24.98 -2.51
N ASP A 431 -11.11 -24.16 -2.75
CA ASP A 431 -11.71 -24.03 -4.08
C ASP A 431 -10.72 -23.36 -5.07
N GLU A 432 -10.82 -23.74 -6.35
CA GLU A 432 -9.87 -23.36 -7.41
C GLU A 432 -9.93 -21.86 -7.75
N ASP A 433 -10.98 -21.15 -7.33
CA ASP A 433 -11.20 -19.72 -7.56
C ASP A 433 -10.51 -18.80 -6.53
N ILE A 434 -9.93 -19.36 -5.46
CA ILE A 434 -9.38 -18.58 -4.35
C ILE A 434 -8.14 -17.75 -4.76
N SER A 435 -7.14 -18.39 -5.36
CA SER A 435 -5.85 -17.74 -5.65
C SER A 435 -4.91 -18.58 -6.51
N GLU A 436 -4.01 -17.94 -7.28
CA GLU A 436 -2.89 -18.65 -7.92
C GLU A 436 -1.93 -19.31 -6.93
N SER A 437 -1.35 -20.43 -7.36
CA SER A 437 -0.30 -21.14 -6.64
C SER A 437 1.12 -20.86 -7.14
N LYS A 438 1.33 -19.72 -7.82
CA LYS A 438 2.63 -19.35 -8.41
C LYS A 438 3.35 -18.31 -7.58
N ILE A 439 4.66 -18.50 -7.38
CA ILE A 439 5.54 -17.52 -6.72
C ILE A 439 6.59 -16.94 -7.66
N ARG A 440 6.74 -15.61 -7.62
CA ARG A 440 7.77 -14.86 -8.37
C ARG A 440 9.09 -14.83 -7.59
N PHE A 441 10.13 -14.18 -8.14
CA PHE A 441 11.45 -14.18 -7.49
C PHE A 441 11.49 -13.55 -6.10
N ARG A 442 10.80 -12.44 -5.84
CA ARG A 442 10.82 -11.79 -4.51
C ARG A 442 10.26 -12.69 -3.38
N PRO A 443 9.09 -13.36 -3.54
CA PRO A 443 8.66 -14.34 -2.55
C PRO A 443 9.59 -15.55 -2.43
N GLN A 444 10.21 -16.00 -3.52
CA GLN A 444 11.24 -17.05 -3.43
C GLN A 444 12.44 -16.58 -2.59
N GLN A 445 12.95 -15.36 -2.81
CA GLN A 445 14.01 -14.77 -2.00
C GLN A 445 13.57 -14.58 -0.54
N SER A 446 12.33 -14.13 -0.30
CA SER A 446 11.74 -13.99 1.03
C SER A 446 11.84 -15.29 1.81
N ILE A 447 11.39 -16.41 1.20
CA ILE A 447 11.44 -17.74 1.77
C ILE A 447 12.89 -18.20 2.02
N GLN A 448 13.80 -17.98 1.06
CA GLN A 448 15.21 -18.35 1.22
C GLN A 448 15.85 -17.62 2.41
N LEU A 449 15.69 -16.30 2.49
CA LEU A 449 16.24 -15.48 3.57
C LEU A 449 15.76 -15.92 4.96
N ILE A 450 14.47 -16.21 5.10
CA ILE A 450 13.90 -16.53 6.41
C ILE A 450 14.05 -18.02 6.78
N SER A 451 14.06 -18.93 5.81
CA SER A 451 14.24 -20.37 6.07
C SER A 451 15.64 -20.73 6.54
N GLU A 452 16.66 -19.96 6.12
CA GLU A 452 18.04 -20.10 6.56
C GLU A 452 18.33 -19.35 7.88
N ALA A 453 17.37 -18.54 8.34
CA ALA A 453 17.54 -17.72 9.54
C ALA A 453 17.47 -18.56 10.83
N LYS A 454 18.39 -18.26 11.74
CA LYS A 454 18.48 -18.80 13.11
C LYS A 454 19.04 -17.74 14.04
N ASP A 455 18.81 -17.87 15.34
CA ASP A 455 19.36 -16.98 16.36
C ASP A 455 19.15 -15.50 16.00
N LEU A 456 17.91 -15.16 15.62
CA LEU A 456 17.52 -13.82 15.23
C LEU A 456 17.48 -12.91 16.45
N THR A 457 18.33 -11.88 16.41
CA THR A 457 18.11 -10.63 17.14
C THR A 457 17.33 -9.67 16.22
N LEU A 458 16.75 -8.61 16.79
CA LEU A 458 16.08 -7.57 15.99
C LEU A 458 17.03 -6.96 14.93
N GLU A 459 18.30 -6.74 15.28
CA GLU A 459 19.33 -6.25 14.36
C GLU A 459 19.60 -7.23 13.20
N LYS A 460 19.75 -8.52 13.49
CA LYS A 460 19.97 -9.54 12.44
C LYS A 460 18.75 -9.65 11.53
N PHE A 461 17.55 -9.57 12.08
CA PHE A 461 16.29 -9.58 11.34
C PHE A 461 16.18 -8.39 10.37
N ILE A 462 16.53 -7.18 10.83
CA ILE A 462 16.62 -5.98 9.99
C ILE A 462 17.70 -6.14 8.91
N GLY A 463 18.85 -6.73 9.24
CA GLY A 463 19.90 -7.06 8.28
C GLY A 463 19.39 -7.94 7.12
N LEU A 464 18.59 -8.97 7.41
CA LEU A 464 17.97 -9.81 6.39
C LEU A 464 16.97 -9.03 5.53
N LYS A 465 16.14 -8.17 6.13
CA LYS A 465 15.24 -7.30 5.36
C LYS A 465 15.99 -6.40 4.38
N ASN A 466 17.17 -5.95 4.77
CA ASN A 466 17.99 -5.04 3.99
C ASN A 466 18.87 -5.73 2.94
N SER A 467 18.64 -7.02 2.67
CA SER A 467 19.28 -7.75 1.58
C SER A 467 19.00 -7.09 0.23
N THR A 468 20.09 -6.73 -0.46
CA THR A 468 20.11 -6.19 -1.82
C THR A 468 20.40 -7.27 -2.88
N SER A 469 20.35 -8.53 -2.47
CA SER A 469 20.68 -9.69 -3.30
C SER A 469 19.66 -9.91 -4.43
N CYS A 470 20.15 -10.23 -5.62
CA CYS A 470 19.38 -10.43 -6.84
C CYS A 470 19.25 -11.91 -7.16
N LEU A 471 18.14 -12.55 -6.76
CA LEU A 471 17.89 -13.97 -7.03
C LEU A 471 17.96 -14.29 -8.53
N PHE A 472 17.42 -13.40 -9.37
CA PHE A 472 17.41 -13.57 -10.83
C PHE A 472 18.82 -13.78 -11.41
N PHE A 473 19.84 -13.07 -10.90
CA PHE A 473 21.22 -13.27 -11.32
C PHE A 473 21.73 -14.67 -11.01
N PHE A 474 21.43 -15.18 -9.82
CA PHE A 474 21.89 -16.51 -9.40
C PHE A 474 21.22 -17.65 -10.20
N ARG A 475 20.10 -17.40 -10.88
CA ARG A 475 19.44 -18.35 -11.80
C ARG A 475 20.05 -18.43 -13.19
N ILE A 476 20.95 -17.52 -13.52
CA ILE A 476 21.50 -17.42 -14.88
C ILE A 476 23.02 -17.29 -14.89
N LYS A 477 23.65 -17.25 -13.71
CA LYS A 477 25.08 -16.97 -13.58
C LYS A 477 25.92 -18.01 -14.30
N ASP A 478 25.58 -19.29 -14.15
CA ASP A 478 26.32 -20.40 -14.75
C ASP A 478 26.16 -20.38 -16.28
N GLU A 479 24.98 -20.05 -16.79
CA GLU A 479 24.72 -19.87 -18.22
C GLU A 479 25.49 -18.68 -18.79
N LEU A 480 25.53 -17.54 -18.08
CA LEU A 480 26.32 -16.38 -18.49
C LEU A 480 27.81 -16.72 -18.61
N GLU A 481 28.35 -17.53 -17.68
CA GLU A 481 29.72 -18.04 -17.76
C GLU A 481 29.91 -18.99 -18.95
N ALA A 482 28.98 -19.92 -19.17
CA ALA A 482 29.03 -20.84 -20.30
C ALA A 482 28.96 -20.11 -21.65
N MET A 483 28.18 -19.04 -21.74
CA MET A 483 28.00 -18.20 -22.94
C MET A 483 29.31 -17.56 -23.43
N LYS A 484 30.33 -17.38 -22.57
CA LYS A 484 31.65 -16.87 -22.99
C LYS A 484 32.31 -17.76 -24.06
N LYS A 485 31.99 -19.05 -24.10
CA LYS A 485 32.50 -20.00 -25.10
C LYS A 485 31.82 -19.87 -26.46
N LEU A 486 30.69 -19.17 -26.55
CA LEU A 486 29.88 -19.02 -27.76
C LEU A 486 30.26 -17.80 -28.60
N THR A 487 31.21 -16.97 -28.13
CA THR A 487 31.59 -15.74 -28.81
C THR A 487 33.08 -15.47 -28.69
N THR A 488 33.64 -14.83 -29.71
CA THR A 488 35.00 -14.25 -29.71
C THR A 488 34.97 -12.74 -29.93
N ASP A 489 33.77 -12.15 -30.04
CA ASP A 489 33.59 -10.73 -30.25
C ASP A 489 34.00 -9.95 -28.98
N PRO A 490 34.95 -8.99 -29.08
CA PRO A 490 35.51 -8.33 -27.91
C PRO A 490 34.48 -7.57 -27.07
N ALA A 491 33.54 -6.85 -27.69
CA ALA A 491 32.51 -6.09 -26.98
C ALA A 491 31.52 -7.01 -26.25
N THR A 492 31.19 -8.16 -26.86
CA THR A 492 30.35 -9.18 -26.23
C THR A 492 31.05 -9.82 -25.03
N LEU A 493 32.32 -10.18 -25.16
CA LEU A 493 33.12 -10.74 -24.06
C LEU A 493 33.30 -9.74 -22.90
N GLU A 494 33.52 -8.47 -23.22
CA GLU A 494 33.60 -7.39 -22.22
C GLU A 494 32.28 -7.27 -21.43
N GLY A 495 31.14 -7.29 -22.13
CA GLY A 495 29.82 -7.30 -21.48
C GLY A 495 29.58 -8.52 -20.61
N LEU A 496 29.93 -9.73 -21.07
CA LEU A 496 29.81 -10.95 -20.28
C LEU A 496 30.70 -10.90 -19.02
N ASN A 497 31.91 -10.36 -19.14
CA ASN A 497 32.81 -10.19 -17.99
C ASN A 497 32.22 -9.21 -16.97
N ALA A 498 31.60 -8.11 -17.41
CA ALA A 498 30.90 -7.18 -16.52
C ALA A 498 29.71 -7.88 -15.81
N LEU A 499 28.88 -8.64 -16.53
CA LEU A 499 27.75 -9.35 -15.93
C LEU A 499 28.20 -10.44 -14.93
N THR A 500 29.25 -11.19 -15.26
CA THR A 500 29.69 -12.35 -14.44
C THR A 500 30.60 -11.99 -13.27
N SER A 501 31.30 -10.85 -13.35
CA SER A 501 32.08 -10.32 -12.22
C SER A 501 31.22 -9.64 -11.14
N TRP A 502 29.95 -9.37 -11.45
CA TRP A 502 29.02 -8.83 -10.46
C TRP A 502 28.80 -9.82 -9.30
N ASN A 503 28.75 -9.30 -8.08
CA ASN A 503 28.51 -10.09 -6.87
C ASN A 503 27.02 -10.40 -6.62
N GLY A 504 26.12 -9.92 -7.48
CA GLY A 504 24.68 -10.13 -7.35
C GLY A 504 23.96 -9.19 -6.37
N ASN A 505 24.60 -8.13 -5.87
CA ASN A 505 23.99 -7.18 -4.92
C ASN A 505 23.86 -5.76 -5.50
N PHE A 506 22.73 -5.12 -5.20
CA PHE A 506 22.45 -3.72 -5.54
C PHE A 506 22.84 -2.75 -4.42
N ASP A 507 24.12 -2.78 -4.04
CA ASP A 507 24.70 -1.78 -3.14
C ASP A 507 25.15 -0.54 -3.93
N ALA A 508 25.13 0.63 -3.30
CA ALA A 508 25.35 1.91 -3.99
C ALA A 508 26.75 2.01 -4.64
N ASP A 509 27.76 1.39 -4.03
CA ASP A 509 29.15 1.37 -4.51
C ASP A 509 29.44 0.21 -5.48
N ASN A 510 28.44 -0.62 -5.80
CA ASN A 510 28.62 -1.75 -6.69
C ASN A 510 28.87 -1.29 -8.13
N MET A 511 29.99 -1.69 -8.72
CA MET A 511 30.44 -1.19 -10.02
C MET A 511 29.75 -1.85 -11.21
N GLN A 512 29.22 -3.07 -11.06
CA GLN A 512 28.63 -3.84 -12.16
C GLN A 512 27.10 -3.84 -12.14
N ALA A 513 26.48 -3.53 -10.99
CA ALA A 513 25.04 -3.59 -10.82
C ALA A 513 24.29 -2.68 -11.82
N ALA A 514 24.80 -1.48 -12.12
CA ALA A 514 24.19 -0.57 -13.09
C ALA A 514 24.18 -1.13 -14.52
N PHE A 515 25.26 -1.79 -14.93
CA PHE A 515 25.32 -2.47 -16.22
C PHE A 515 24.35 -3.64 -16.28
N PHE A 516 24.29 -4.45 -15.20
CA PHE A 516 23.38 -5.58 -15.10
C PHE A 516 21.92 -5.16 -15.25
N ILE A 517 21.44 -4.25 -14.40
CA ILE A 517 20.05 -3.80 -14.43
C ILE A 517 19.72 -3.17 -15.78
N GLY A 518 20.60 -2.31 -16.32
CA GLY A 518 20.38 -1.66 -17.60
C GLY A 518 20.23 -2.65 -18.77
N TYR A 519 21.04 -3.72 -18.78
CA TYR A 519 20.93 -4.77 -19.79
C TYR A 519 19.60 -5.53 -19.66
N PHE A 520 19.25 -5.96 -18.45
CA PHE A 520 18.09 -6.82 -18.23
C PHE A 520 16.75 -6.07 -18.25
N ILE A 521 16.71 -4.76 -17.99
CA ILE A 521 15.49 -3.96 -18.20
C ILE A 521 15.35 -3.40 -19.62
N SER A 522 16.33 -3.65 -20.50
CA SER A 522 16.30 -3.18 -21.87
C SER A 522 15.05 -3.71 -22.60
N PRO A 523 14.35 -2.89 -23.41
CA PRO A 523 13.16 -3.32 -24.15
C PRO A 523 13.45 -4.43 -25.18
N PHE A 524 14.72 -4.71 -25.47
CA PHE A 524 15.12 -5.79 -26.36
C PHE A 524 15.13 -7.17 -25.68
N ILE A 525 15.07 -7.24 -24.35
CA ILE A 525 14.95 -8.49 -23.60
C ILE A 525 13.47 -8.87 -23.51
N ASN A 526 13.09 -9.92 -24.25
CA ASN A 526 11.76 -10.51 -24.12
C ASN A 526 11.71 -11.55 -22.99
N TYR A 527 10.94 -11.26 -21.95
CA TYR A 527 10.74 -12.14 -20.79
C TYR A 527 9.69 -13.24 -20.99
N SER A 528 8.80 -13.15 -21.98
CA SER A 528 7.78 -14.20 -22.23
C SER A 528 8.37 -15.50 -22.76
N ASN A 529 9.61 -15.47 -23.25
CA ASN A 529 10.36 -16.64 -23.73
C ASN A 529 11.84 -16.48 -23.34
N PHE A 530 12.09 -16.22 -22.05
CA PHE A 530 13.44 -16.01 -21.53
C PHE A 530 14.07 -17.29 -20.96
N TRP A 531 13.27 -18.09 -20.27
CA TRP A 531 13.76 -19.19 -19.44
C TRP A 531 13.94 -20.47 -20.25
N GLU A 532 15.03 -21.19 -19.98
CA GLU A 532 15.23 -22.55 -20.49
C GLU A 532 14.33 -23.52 -19.72
N ILE A 533 14.24 -23.33 -18.40
CA ILE A 533 13.35 -24.06 -17.50
C ILE A 533 12.32 -23.08 -16.95
N ASP A 534 11.05 -23.28 -17.32
CA ASP A 534 9.94 -22.50 -16.77
C ASP A 534 9.72 -22.79 -15.28
N TRP A 535 9.04 -21.87 -14.59
CA TRP A 535 8.68 -22.06 -13.19
C TRP A 535 7.78 -23.29 -13.01
N SER A 536 8.08 -24.12 -12.01
CA SER A 536 7.32 -25.32 -11.65
C SER A 536 6.98 -25.33 -10.16
N ALA A 537 5.75 -25.75 -9.84
CA ALA A 537 5.27 -25.95 -8.48
C ALA A 537 6.03 -27.08 -7.73
N ASP A 538 6.64 -28.03 -8.46
CA ASP A 538 7.46 -29.10 -7.88
C ASP A 538 8.83 -28.61 -7.40
N ALA A 539 9.29 -27.48 -7.95
CA ALA A 539 10.60 -26.88 -7.67
C ALA A 539 10.47 -25.36 -7.48
N PRO A 540 9.61 -24.89 -6.55
CA PRO A 540 9.13 -23.51 -6.54
C PRO A 540 10.20 -22.50 -6.11
N LEU A 541 11.26 -22.95 -5.44
CA LEU A 541 12.38 -22.13 -4.95
C LEU A 541 13.64 -22.24 -5.82
N SER A 542 13.62 -23.05 -6.87
CA SER A 542 14.76 -23.27 -7.78
C SER A 542 14.40 -23.11 -9.25
N THR A 543 13.14 -22.82 -9.58
CA THR A 543 12.68 -22.49 -10.94
C THR A 543 12.00 -21.11 -10.95
N PRO A 544 11.94 -20.39 -12.09
CA PRO A 544 12.56 -20.73 -13.37
C PRO A 544 14.09 -20.61 -13.32
N ASP A 545 14.77 -21.20 -14.29
CA ASP A 545 16.23 -21.30 -14.30
C ASP A 545 16.80 -21.31 -15.73
N GLY A 546 18.03 -20.81 -15.87
CA GLY A 546 18.78 -20.77 -17.13
C GLY A 546 18.29 -19.74 -18.16
N ILE A 547 19.03 -19.65 -19.27
CA ILE A 547 18.78 -18.70 -20.37
C ILE A 547 18.45 -19.47 -21.64
N LYS A 548 17.26 -19.22 -22.20
CA LYS A 548 16.88 -19.67 -23.54
C LYS A 548 17.46 -18.78 -24.63
N ASP A 549 17.80 -19.39 -25.76
CA ASP A 549 18.36 -18.74 -26.96
C ASP A 549 19.61 -17.85 -26.66
N PRO A 550 20.68 -18.39 -26.05
CA PRO A 550 21.83 -17.60 -25.59
C PRO A 550 22.46 -16.75 -26.70
N GLU A 551 22.55 -17.26 -27.93
CA GLU A 551 23.09 -16.51 -29.07
C GLU A 551 22.31 -15.21 -29.37
N LYS A 552 20.98 -15.22 -29.17
CA LYS A 552 20.15 -14.02 -29.34
C LYS A 552 20.45 -13.01 -28.25
N LYS A 553 20.64 -13.47 -27.01
CA LYS A 553 21.01 -12.61 -25.87
C LYS A 553 22.38 -11.97 -26.07
N LEU A 554 23.36 -12.71 -26.62
CA LEU A 554 24.69 -12.20 -26.97
C LEU A 554 24.64 -11.05 -28.00
N LYS A 555 23.78 -11.15 -29.02
CA LYS A 555 23.60 -10.07 -30.01
C LYS A 555 23.08 -8.77 -29.36
N ILE A 556 22.13 -8.89 -28.44
CA ILE A 556 21.61 -7.74 -27.68
C ILE A 556 22.69 -7.20 -26.75
N LEU A 557 23.44 -8.08 -26.08
CA LEU A 557 24.51 -7.72 -25.15
C LEU A 557 25.60 -6.92 -25.84
N LYS A 558 26.03 -7.31 -27.04
CA LYS A 558 27.00 -6.55 -27.83
C LYS A 558 26.57 -5.09 -28.02
N GLY A 559 25.36 -4.89 -28.54
CA GLY A 559 24.83 -3.55 -28.79
C GLY A 559 24.66 -2.74 -27.50
N PHE A 560 24.25 -3.39 -26.41
CA PHE A 560 24.13 -2.75 -25.10
C PHE A 560 25.48 -2.36 -24.52
N THR A 561 26.51 -3.21 -24.61
CA THR A 561 27.89 -2.90 -24.19
C THR A 561 28.42 -1.66 -24.91
N GLU A 562 28.29 -1.61 -26.24
CA GLU A 562 28.75 -0.48 -27.05
C GLU A 562 27.99 0.80 -26.69
N TYR A 563 26.66 0.70 -26.52
CA TYR A 563 25.81 1.81 -26.08
C TYR A 563 26.23 2.33 -24.70
N PHE A 564 26.38 1.45 -23.71
CA PHE A 564 26.68 1.81 -22.34
C PHE A 564 28.06 2.47 -22.24
N LYS A 565 29.08 1.93 -22.90
CA LYS A 565 30.41 2.55 -23.00
C LYS A 565 30.37 3.90 -23.69
N LYS A 566 29.60 4.03 -24.78
CA LYS A 566 29.45 5.32 -25.47
C LYS A 566 28.78 6.36 -24.57
N ARG A 567 27.80 5.93 -23.75
CA ARG A 567 27.01 6.81 -22.89
C ARG A 567 27.76 7.26 -21.63
N TYR A 568 28.56 6.37 -21.05
CA TYR A 568 29.15 6.57 -19.72
C TYR A 568 30.68 6.41 -19.67
N GLY A 569 31.34 5.99 -20.75
CA GLY A 569 32.79 5.82 -20.84
C GLY A 569 33.32 4.50 -20.26
N SER A 570 32.57 3.84 -19.39
CA SER A 570 32.93 2.58 -18.70
C SER A 570 31.71 1.68 -18.56
N LEU A 571 31.92 0.36 -18.41
CA LEU A 571 30.90 -0.58 -17.91
C LEU A 571 30.83 -0.63 -16.38
N GLU A 572 31.87 -0.11 -15.73
CA GLU A 572 32.02 -0.06 -14.29
C GLU A 572 31.70 1.33 -13.78
N ILE A 573 30.54 1.47 -13.15
CA ILE A 573 30.02 2.72 -12.59
C ILE A 573 29.35 2.37 -11.27
N PRO A 574 29.63 3.08 -10.17
CA PRO A 574 28.90 2.88 -8.93
C PRO A 574 27.39 2.94 -9.19
N TYR A 575 26.66 1.90 -8.77
CA TYR A 575 25.21 1.81 -8.96
C TYR A 575 24.50 3.08 -8.51
N GLY A 576 24.88 3.57 -7.34
CA GLY A 576 24.34 4.75 -6.71
C GLY A 576 24.65 6.07 -7.44
N ASP A 577 25.57 6.10 -8.41
CA ASP A 577 25.79 7.29 -9.24
C ASP A 577 24.71 7.43 -10.31
N LEU A 578 24.20 6.30 -10.82
CA LEU A 578 23.14 6.27 -11.83
C LEU A 578 21.75 6.08 -11.25
N TYR A 579 21.62 5.34 -10.15
CA TYR A 579 20.36 5.04 -9.49
C TYR A 579 20.28 5.81 -8.17
N ARG A 580 19.29 6.70 -8.06
CA ARG A 580 19.17 7.68 -6.98
C ARG A 580 17.82 7.59 -6.29
N ILE A 581 17.77 8.07 -5.06
CA ILE A 581 16.51 8.38 -4.37
C ILE A 581 16.47 9.89 -4.18
N LYS A 582 15.36 10.51 -4.58
CA LYS A 582 15.14 11.94 -4.42
C LYS A 582 13.79 12.20 -3.77
N ILE A 583 13.79 12.84 -2.61
CA ILE A 583 12.58 13.25 -1.88
C ILE A 583 12.75 14.72 -1.48
N GLY A 584 11.84 15.57 -1.95
CA GLY A 584 11.99 17.02 -1.84
C GLY A 584 13.32 17.48 -2.45
N GLU A 585 14.08 18.25 -1.68
CA GLU A 585 15.40 18.77 -2.09
C GLU A 585 16.56 17.81 -1.79
N ARG A 586 16.30 16.66 -1.16
CA ARG A 586 17.33 15.69 -0.76
C ARG A 586 17.49 14.62 -1.83
N GLU A 587 18.73 14.33 -2.19
CA GLU A 587 19.09 13.28 -3.14
C GLU A 587 20.24 12.42 -2.58
N ILE A 588 20.03 11.10 -2.53
CA ILE A 588 21.02 10.13 -2.05
C ILE A 588 21.30 9.03 -3.10
N PRO A 589 22.45 8.34 -3.04
CA PRO A 589 22.68 7.12 -3.80
C PRO A 589 21.67 6.04 -3.40
N ALA A 590 21.07 5.34 -4.37
CA ALA A 590 20.16 4.24 -4.09
C ALA A 590 20.89 2.96 -3.69
N ASN A 591 20.27 2.16 -2.83
CA ASN A 591 20.63 0.76 -2.57
C ASN A 591 19.35 -0.07 -2.38
N GLY A 592 19.33 -1.27 -2.95
CA GLY A 592 18.09 -2.01 -3.25
C GLY A 592 17.81 -2.03 -4.75
N GLY A 593 16.78 -2.75 -5.18
CA GLY A 593 16.54 -2.99 -6.59
C GLY A 593 15.15 -3.54 -6.90
N ILE A 594 14.92 -3.86 -8.17
CA ILE A 594 13.60 -4.21 -8.69
C ILE A 594 13.14 -5.54 -8.10
N GLY A 595 11.95 -5.56 -7.50
CA GLY A 595 11.40 -6.75 -6.83
C GLY A 595 11.23 -7.94 -7.78
N SER A 596 10.93 -7.71 -9.06
CA SER A 596 10.81 -8.78 -10.07
C SER A 596 12.12 -9.54 -10.31
N PHE A 597 13.28 -8.98 -9.94
CA PHE A 597 14.58 -9.68 -9.96
C PHE A 597 14.90 -10.43 -8.67
N GLY A 598 13.95 -10.47 -7.72
CA GLY A 598 14.11 -11.15 -6.44
C GLY A 598 14.74 -10.29 -5.35
N VAL A 599 14.91 -8.99 -5.57
CA VAL A 599 15.50 -8.11 -4.55
C VAL A 599 14.48 -7.84 -3.45
N PHE A 600 14.77 -8.27 -2.23
CA PHE A 600 13.86 -8.13 -1.08
C PHE A 600 13.78 -6.68 -0.58
N ARG A 601 14.91 -5.95 -0.58
CA ARG A 601 14.94 -4.48 -0.44
C ARG A 601 14.52 -3.81 -1.73
N THR A 602 13.22 -3.68 -1.92
CA THR A 602 12.62 -3.33 -3.21
C THR A 602 12.64 -1.84 -3.49
N LEU A 603 13.07 -1.48 -4.70
CA LEU A 603 13.00 -0.15 -5.32
C LEU A 603 12.72 -0.32 -6.81
N ASP A 604 11.74 0.40 -7.35
CA ASP A 604 11.64 0.58 -8.80
C ASP A 604 11.94 2.02 -9.18
N PHE A 605 12.45 2.17 -10.40
CA PHE A 605 13.07 3.39 -10.87
C PHE A 605 12.42 3.88 -12.17
N GLN A 606 12.40 5.20 -12.33
CA GLN A 606 12.02 5.86 -13.57
C GLN A 606 13.19 6.71 -14.08
N PRO A 607 13.41 6.80 -15.40
CA PRO A 607 14.49 7.60 -15.97
C PRO A 607 14.25 9.10 -15.71
N GLY A 608 15.29 9.80 -15.30
CA GLY A 608 15.34 11.27 -15.20
C GLY A 608 15.96 11.91 -16.44
N GLU A 609 15.77 13.22 -16.58
CA GLU A 609 16.30 14.01 -17.72
C GLU A 609 17.82 14.19 -17.68
N ASP A 610 18.45 14.05 -16.50
CA ASP A 610 19.90 14.17 -16.28
C ASP A 610 20.67 12.89 -16.60
N GLY A 611 19.98 11.84 -17.06
CA GLY A 611 20.56 10.53 -17.35
C GLY A 611 20.77 9.64 -16.14
N LYS A 612 20.25 10.02 -14.97
CA LYS A 612 20.09 9.13 -13.81
C LYS A 612 18.70 8.50 -13.84
N SER A 613 18.50 7.49 -13.00
CA SER A 613 17.19 6.90 -12.72
C SER A 613 16.84 7.15 -11.26
N TYR A 614 15.61 7.58 -11.00
CA TYR A 614 15.14 7.93 -9.67
C TYR A 614 14.12 6.90 -9.17
N ALA A 615 14.31 6.43 -7.94
CA ALA A 615 13.33 5.57 -7.29
C ALA A 615 12.03 6.36 -7.09
N TYR A 616 10.91 5.75 -7.47
CA TYR A 616 9.59 6.36 -7.34
C TYR A 616 8.63 5.52 -6.49
N MET A 617 9.06 4.33 -6.10
CA MET A 617 8.32 3.34 -5.31
C MET A 617 9.28 2.33 -4.70
N GLY A 618 8.81 1.58 -3.71
CA GLY A 618 9.59 0.58 -3.00
C GLY A 618 9.40 0.73 -1.50
N ASP A 619 10.39 0.30 -0.72
CA ASP A 619 10.41 0.45 0.75
C ASP A 619 9.93 1.84 1.21
N GLY A 620 8.68 1.94 1.69
CA GLY A 620 8.10 3.18 2.19
C GLY A 620 8.19 3.26 3.70
N TYR A 621 7.19 2.70 4.38
CA TYR A 621 7.25 2.41 5.81
C TYR A 621 7.95 1.05 6.01
N VAL A 622 8.91 1.00 6.91
CA VAL A 622 9.54 -0.25 7.36
C VAL A 622 9.50 -0.25 8.87
N CYS A 623 8.93 -1.29 9.47
CA CYS A 623 8.89 -1.46 10.91
C CYS A 623 9.18 -2.91 11.27
N ALA A 624 10.16 -3.11 12.16
CA ALA A 624 10.46 -4.38 12.78
C ALA A 624 10.11 -4.28 14.26
N THR A 625 9.14 -5.06 14.72
CA THR A 625 8.64 -5.02 16.11
C THR A 625 8.86 -6.36 16.79
N GLU A 626 9.50 -6.36 17.96
CA GLU A 626 9.69 -7.53 18.81
C GLU A 626 8.77 -7.47 20.02
N PHE A 627 8.01 -8.53 20.27
CA PHE A 627 7.01 -8.60 21.35
C PHE A 627 7.52 -9.40 22.54
N GLY A 628 8.12 -8.69 23.51
CA GLY A 628 8.45 -9.19 24.84
C GLY A 628 7.36 -8.86 25.87
N GLU A 629 7.76 -8.60 27.12
CA GLU A 629 6.84 -8.05 28.14
C GLU A 629 6.27 -6.70 27.71
N GLU A 630 7.14 -5.85 27.16
CA GLU A 630 6.78 -4.65 26.40
C GLU A 630 7.34 -4.76 24.99
N PRO A 631 6.67 -4.20 23.97
CA PRO A 631 7.17 -4.22 22.61
C PRO A 631 8.39 -3.30 22.47
N THR A 632 9.33 -3.70 21.62
CA THR A 632 10.38 -2.80 21.10
C THR A 632 10.31 -2.78 19.60
N ALA A 633 10.60 -1.63 18.97
CA ALA A 633 10.51 -1.51 17.52
C ALA A 633 11.59 -0.62 16.93
N LYS A 634 11.99 -0.97 15.71
CA LYS A 634 12.83 -0.15 14.83
C LYS A 634 12.00 0.27 13.63
N VAL A 635 12.08 1.54 13.25
CA VAL A 635 11.19 2.15 12.24
C VAL A 635 12.00 3.01 11.25
N LEU A 636 11.52 3.06 10.01
CA LEU A 636 11.99 3.96 8.97
C LEU A 636 10.81 4.37 8.09
N MET A 637 10.69 5.67 7.80
CA MET A 637 9.78 6.23 6.80
C MET A 637 10.59 6.89 5.69
N THR A 638 10.78 6.22 4.55
CA THR A 638 11.72 6.63 3.50
C THR A 638 11.50 8.07 3.02
N PHE A 639 10.25 8.47 2.85
CA PHE A 639 9.89 9.83 2.38
C PHE A 639 9.74 10.86 3.51
N GLY A 640 10.08 10.50 4.76
CA GLY A 640 9.86 11.32 5.96
C GLY A 640 8.37 11.38 6.37
N ASN A 641 8.08 12.03 7.50
CA ASN A 641 6.72 12.04 8.07
C ASN A 641 5.89 13.27 7.70
N ALA A 642 6.37 14.12 6.77
CA ALA A 642 5.65 15.30 6.31
C ALA A 642 5.66 15.44 4.79
N SER A 643 4.69 16.16 4.25
CA SER A 643 4.65 16.62 2.86
C SER A 643 4.37 18.12 2.73
N GLN A 644 4.06 18.80 3.85
CA GLN A 644 3.78 20.24 3.85
C GLN A 644 5.00 21.04 3.39
N LYS A 645 4.81 21.94 2.42
CA LYS A 645 5.88 22.72 1.82
C LYS A 645 6.71 23.45 2.90
N GLY A 646 8.03 23.31 2.83
CA GLY A 646 8.96 23.92 3.77
C GLY A 646 9.16 23.14 5.08
N SER A 647 8.47 22.00 5.27
CA SER A 647 8.77 21.10 6.38
C SER A 647 10.15 20.49 6.21
N LYS A 648 10.94 20.48 7.29
CA LYS A 648 12.25 19.82 7.32
C LYS A 648 12.15 18.29 7.36
N HIS A 649 10.96 17.76 7.67
CA HIS A 649 10.65 16.33 7.77
C HIS A 649 10.24 15.69 6.42
N ILE A 650 10.55 16.37 5.32
CA ILE A 650 10.48 15.82 3.96
C ILE A 650 11.83 15.15 3.68
N GLY A 651 11.83 13.81 3.63
CA GLY A 651 13.03 13.01 3.32
C GLY A 651 14.16 13.08 4.37
N ASP A 652 13.89 13.53 5.58
CA ASP A 652 14.88 13.64 6.68
C ASP A 652 15.43 12.29 7.16
N GLN A 653 14.77 11.18 6.81
CA GLN A 653 15.21 9.83 7.10
C GLN A 653 16.00 9.17 5.96
N LEU A 654 16.26 9.87 4.85
CA LEU A 654 17.01 9.30 3.72
C LEU A 654 18.43 8.88 4.10
N ASP A 655 19.09 9.59 5.03
CA ASP A 655 20.44 9.20 5.48
C ASP A 655 20.44 7.85 6.20
N LEU A 656 19.39 7.54 6.97
CA LEU A 656 19.20 6.23 7.59
C LEU A 656 18.95 5.17 6.50
N PHE A 657 18.10 5.49 5.52
CA PHE A 657 17.85 4.61 4.38
C PHE A 657 19.16 4.26 3.66
N ALA A 658 20.00 5.25 3.33
CA ALA A 658 21.26 5.06 2.63
C ALA A 658 22.21 4.10 3.38
N LYS A 659 22.22 4.18 4.71
CA LYS A 659 23.05 3.34 5.60
C LYS A 659 22.43 2.00 5.95
N LYS A 660 21.20 1.72 5.49
CA LYS A 660 20.40 0.54 5.89
C LYS A 660 20.14 0.50 7.40
N GLU A 661 20.00 1.67 8.01
CA GLU A 661 19.71 1.87 9.43
C GLU A 661 18.24 2.22 9.64
N MET A 662 17.75 2.00 10.87
CA MET A 662 16.40 2.31 11.31
C MET A 662 16.47 2.92 12.72
N ARG A 663 15.62 3.90 13.02
CA ARG A 663 15.55 4.53 14.35
C ARG A 663 14.73 3.68 15.30
N ASP A 664 14.90 3.88 16.61
CA ASP A 664 13.98 3.33 17.60
C ASP A 664 12.61 4.01 17.50
N ALA A 665 11.55 3.22 17.64
CA ALA A 665 10.22 3.77 17.92
C ALA A 665 10.20 4.29 19.36
N LEU A 666 9.82 5.55 19.56
CA LEU A 666 9.68 6.14 20.88
C LEU A 666 8.32 5.76 21.46
N LEU A 667 8.30 4.81 22.41
CA LEU A 667 7.06 4.22 22.91
C LEU A 667 6.63 4.78 24.27
N THR A 668 7.60 5.15 25.12
CA THR A 668 7.30 5.75 26.43
C THR A 668 7.23 7.27 26.32
N LYS A 669 6.47 7.89 27.23
CA LYS A 669 6.39 9.36 27.26
C LYS A 669 7.74 9.99 27.57
N GLU A 670 8.54 9.35 28.42
CA GLU A 670 9.89 9.78 28.77
C GLU A 670 10.82 9.80 27.56
N ASP A 671 10.79 8.74 26.73
CA ASP A 671 11.60 8.68 25.50
C ASP A 671 11.17 9.76 24.48
N VAL A 672 9.85 9.99 24.37
CA VAL A 672 9.30 11.06 23.53
C VAL A 672 9.74 12.43 24.03
N GLU A 673 9.66 12.69 25.34
CA GLU A 673 10.07 13.97 25.93
C GLU A 673 11.59 14.20 25.80
N ALA A 674 12.39 13.14 25.84
CA ALA A 674 13.84 13.22 25.61
C ALA A 674 14.21 13.55 24.15
N ASN A 675 13.31 13.30 23.20
CA ASN A 675 13.48 13.58 21.77
C ASN A 675 12.45 14.60 21.25
N LEU A 676 11.95 15.46 22.14
CA LEU A 676 10.88 16.41 21.83
C LEU A 676 11.39 17.57 20.98
N GLU A 677 10.69 17.82 19.88
CA GLU A 677 10.89 19.00 19.05
C GLU A 677 9.85 20.08 19.35
N GLU A 678 8.57 19.70 19.40
CA GLU A 678 7.45 20.62 19.59
C GLU A 678 6.37 20.00 20.48
N ARG A 679 5.71 20.83 21.29
CA ARG A 679 4.54 20.44 22.08
C ARG A 679 3.36 21.32 21.71
N GLU A 680 2.27 20.70 21.29
CA GLU A 680 0.99 21.36 21.03
C GLU A 680 -0.08 20.90 22.02
N THR A 681 -0.89 21.83 22.53
CA THR A 681 -2.05 21.51 23.37
C THR A 681 -3.32 21.76 22.57
N ILE A 682 -4.15 20.73 22.40
CA ILE A 682 -5.38 20.80 21.61
C ILE A 682 -6.54 21.10 22.57
N LYS A 683 -7.23 22.22 22.32
CA LYS A 683 -8.41 22.65 23.09
C LYS A 683 -9.71 22.16 22.49
#